data_AF-A0AAV7EIC9-F1
#
_entry.id   AF-A0AAV7EIC9-F1
#
_cell.length_a   1.000
_cell.length_b   1.000
_cell.length_c   1.000
_cell.angle_alpha   90.00
_cell.angle_beta   90.00
_cell.angle_gamma   90.00
#
_symmetry.space_group_name_H-M   'P 1'
#
loop_
_entity.id
_entity.type
_entity.pdbx_description
1 polymer ?
#
loop_
_entity_poly.entity_id
_entity_poly.type
_entity_poly.pdbx_seq_one_letter_code
_entity_poly.pdbx_strand_id
1 'polypeptide(L)'
;MGVKTHQNSTESPRNNSTDSPRREMGEIDTRAPFQSVKAARSLFGEGASVTDSPTLKRPKTPASNEKVFVKETELHLALKVLNKFKEQLKNAEITRTQALSELEKAKRTVEELTQKLKTVTESKESALKATEAAKNEAKLLEDRSSADEKDDAAWKQELDNVREQYAAAISELDVAKQELRKIRQDFDASISAKVSAYKQTEGAELAAAANMDKASELSKEIALVQDSLAHVKLACVQAQEEQARIVTEKDAQKKSSILALEEIHKKLDTLKKEFDPEMARSLEEKLAETTTEVGVVELELQKLKLADLESVNTVTSELDDAKGTLQKVVEEESTLRNLVDSLKQEIESVKKEHSEMKEKEAEAESVAGNLHVRLRKTKSELELAMAAEAKARGSSEELMTTLQQLSVECQNAKKEAEKLKKEAEELKREAEAARVALTETEKKLEVALREAEGAKASEAIALDQIKILSEKTNAFRASTSEYAAQITISKDEHETLSKKVDESNSLAEMKVAAALAQVEAVRASENEALKRLEVLEKEIEEAEAATTEALKRAEMAEAAKRAVEGELRRWREKEQKKATDAATRILAETDKPVEGTPVQAEKRNPASTHAGSHKPEKTPSSKKSLLPTLSGIFQRRKSQLDGSSPSYLPGEKPV
;
A
#
# COMPACT_ATOMS: atom_id res chain seq x y z
N MET A 1 14.25 -50.35 -63.67
CA MET A 1 13.83 -48.99 -63.23
C MET A 1 14.74 -48.64 -62.07
N GLY A 2 15.88 -47.98 -62.29
CA GLY A 2 16.02 -46.55 -62.59
C GLY A 2 16.01 -45.76 -61.27
N VAL A 3 17.03 -45.05 -60.77
CA VAL A 3 18.46 -44.84 -61.05
C VAL A 3 18.94 -43.83 -59.95
N LYS A 4 20.20 -43.92 -59.49
CA LYS A 4 21.10 -42.85 -58.92
C LYS A 4 20.68 -42.10 -57.64
N THR A 5 21.45 -42.18 -56.53
CA THR A 5 22.71 -41.50 -56.12
C THR A 5 22.62 -40.01 -55.77
N HIS A 6 23.41 -39.63 -54.75
CA HIS A 6 23.96 -38.29 -54.42
C HIS A 6 23.02 -37.30 -53.70
N GLN A 7 23.44 -36.40 -52.82
CA GLN A 7 24.66 -36.11 -52.03
C GLN A 7 24.29 -34.88 -51.15
N ASN A 8 25.03 -34.70 -50.06
CA ASN A 8 25.46 -33.42 -49.48
C ASN A 8 24.50 -32.49 -48.71
N SER A 9 24.96 -32.18 -47.49
CA SER A 9 25.06 -30.85 -46.83
C SER A 9 23.73 -30.19 -46.42
N THR A 10 23.57 -29.50 -45.29
CA THR A 10 24.42 -28.47 -44.68
C THR A 10 23.89 -28.17 -43.26
N GLU A 11 24.78 -27.63 -42.41
CA GLU A 11 24.53 -26.60 -41.36
C GLU A 11 23.81 -26.93 -40.02
N SER A 12 24.66 -26.91 -38.98
CA SER A 12 24.43 -26.51 -37.57
C SER A 12 24.16 -24.98 -37.44
N PRO A 13 24.03 -24.35 -36.25
CA PRO A 13 23.46 -24.75 -34.94
C PRO A 13 22.76 -23.58 -34.15
N ARG A 14 22.37 -23.84 -32.87
CA ARG A 14 22.21 -22.88 -31.72
C ARG A 14 20.99 -21.93 -31.76
N ASN A 15 20.41 -21.40 -30.69
CA ASN A 15 20.68 -21.34 -29.24
C ASN A 15 19.38 -20.84 -28.55
N ASN A 16 19.16 -21.14 -27.28
CA ASN A 16 18.47 -20.23 -26.36
C ASN A 16 18.80 -20.58 -24.89
N SER A 17 19.57 -19.71 -24.26
CA SER A 17 19.64 -19.48 -22.81
C SER A 17 20.39 -18.15 -22.62
N THR A 18 19.69 -17.01 -22.57
CA THR A 18 19.26 -16.32 -21.34
C THR A 18 20.35 -16.26 -20.26
N ASP A 19 21.07 -15.16 -20.29
CA ASP A 19 21.97 -14.69 -19.23
C ASP A 19 21.27 -13.56 -18.44
N SER A 20 21.58 -13.46 -17.15
CA SER A 20 21.14 -12.39 -16.25
C SER A 20 22.24 -12.09 -15.23
N PRO A 21 22.30 -10.85 -14.72
CA PRO A 21 23.49 -10.01 -14.90
C PRO A 21 24.40 -9.98 -13.67
N ARG A 22 25.69 -9.70 -13.91
CA ARG A 22 26.68 -9.43 -12.86
C ARG A 22 26.97 -7.95 -12.69
N ARG A 23 27.19 -7.63 -11.41
CA ARG A 23 27.28 -6.34 -10.76
C ARG A 23 28.68 -5.75 -10.92
N GLU A 24 28.69 -4.48 -11.29
CA GLU A 24 29.81 -3.56 -11.54
C GLU A 24 30.53 -3.14 -10.24
N MET A 25 31.86 -3.08 -10.25
CA MET A 25 32.69 -2.39 -9.25
C MET A 25 33.57 -1.37 -9.98
N GLY A 26 33.54 -0.12 -9.52
CA GLY A 26 34.10 1.05 -10.20
C GLY A 26 35.61 1.26 -10.03
N GLU A 27 36.20 1.89 -11.04
CA GLU A 27 37.62 2.31 -11.11
C GLU A 27 37.85 3.70 -10.50
N ILE A 28 39.02 3.91 -9.90
CA ILE A 28 39.47 5.18 -9.30
C ILE A 28 40.40 5.89 -10.30
N ASP A 29 40.08 7.14 -10.60
CA ASP A 29 40.86 8.09 -11.41
C ASP A 29 42.10 8.60 -10.66
N THR A 30 43.29 8.45 -11.26
CA THR A 30 44.59 8.82 -10.66
C THR A 30 45.33 9.92 -11.45
N ARG A 31 44.68 11.00 -11.86
CA ARG A 31 45.37 12.14 -12.51
C ARG A 31 45.61 13.35 -11.60
N ALA A 32 46.89 13.65 -11.34
CA ALA A 32 47.45 15.00 -11.06
C ALA A 32 49.00 14.99 -11.30
N PRO A 33 49.69 16.15 -11.48
CA PRO A 33 50.42 16.44 -12.72
C PRO A 33 51.96 16.45 -12.62
N PHE A 34 52.61 16.27 -13.77
CA PHE A 34 54.07 16.14 -13.95
C PHE A 34 54.82 17.47 -13.75
N GLN A 35 55.92 17.46 -12.99
CA GLN A 35 56.93 18.54 -12.97
C GLN A 35 58.21 18.12 -13.73
N SER A 36 58.84 19.12 -14.33
CA SER A 36 59.88 19.10 -15.36
C SER A 36 61.13 18.23 -15.13
N VAL A 37 61.59 17.60 -16.21
CA VAL A 37 62.74 16.68 -16.38
C VAL A 37 64.11 17.26 -15.99
N LYS A 38 64.18 18.53 -15.55
CA LYS A 38 65.45 19.20 -15.21
C LYS A 38 65.95 18.90 -13.78
N ALA A 39 65.10 18.35 -12.89
CA ALA A 39 65.48 18.06 -11.51
C ALA A 39 66.09 16.65 -11.29
N ALA A 40 65.90 15.70 -12.22
CA ALA A 40 66.37 14.32 -12.06
C ALA A 40 67.85 14.11 -12.45
N ARG A 41 68.55 15.15 -12.93
CA ARG A 41 69.93 15.05 -13.43
C ARG A 41 71.02 15.37 -12.40
N SER A 42 70.65 15.59 -11.13
CA SER A 42 71.59 15.87 -10.02
C SER A 42 71.71 14.72 -9.00
N LEU A 43 71.11 13.56 -9.25
CA LEU A 43 71.18 12.38 -8.36
C LEU A 43 72.17 11.30 -8.82
N PHE A 44 72.83 11.48 -9.97
CA PHE A 44 73.77 10.49 -10.53
C PHE A 44 75.08 11.15 -10.98
N GLY A 45 75.73 11.85 -10.05
CA GLY A 45 77.11 12.28 -10.18
C GLY A 45 77.99 11.62 -9.11
N GLU A 46 78.75 10.62 -9.55
CA GLU A 46 80.17 10.42 -9.18
C GLU A 46 80.53 9.64 -7.89
N GLY A 47 81.20 8.48 -8.05
CA GLY A 47 82.06 7.88 -7.02
C GLY A 47 82.05 6.34 -6.85
N ALA A 48 82.97 5.67 -7.56
CA ALA A 48 83.72 4.44 -7.17
C ALA A 48 83.04 3.03 -7.00
N SER A 49 83.49 2.13 -7.88
CA SER A 49 83.91 0.71 -7.72
C SER A 49 83.00 -0.43 -7.16
N VAL A 50 82.77 -1.43 -8.03
CA VAL A 50 82.93 -2.90 -7.91
C VAL A 50 82.13 -3.68 -6.84
N THR A 51 81.13 -4.46 -7.27
CA THR A 51 80.97 -5.95 -7.09
C THR A 51 79.56 -6.42 -7.46
N ASP A 52 79.48 -7.69 -7.88
CA ASP A 52 78.38 -8.39 -8.58
C ASP A 52 77.05 -8.60 -7.83
N SER A 53 75.93 -8.46 -8.55
CA SER A 53 74.95 -9.54 -8.84
C SER A 53 73.54 -9.01 -9.19
N PRO A 54 72.80 -9.63 -10.13
CA PRO A 54 71.48 -9.16 -10.53
C PRO A 54 70.37 -9.84 -9.71
N THR A 55 69.66 -9.05 -8.90
CA THR A 55 68.39 -9.48 -8.29
C THR A 55 67.28 -9.52 -9.35
N LEU A 56 66.95 -10.73 -9.80
CA LEU A 56 65.75 -11.02 -10.57
C LEU A 56 64.50 -10.61 -9.79
N LYS A 57 63.68 -9.77 -10.43
CA LYS A 57 62.37 -9.35 -9.93
C LYS A 57 61.46 -10.59 -9.78
N ARG A 58 60.96 -10.77 -8.56
CA ARG A 58 59.93 -11.74 -8.19
C ARG A 58 58.61 -11.41 -8.90
N PRO A 59 57.99 -12.32 -9.67
CA PRO A 59 56.61 -12.14 -10.10
C PRO A 59 55.69 -12.52 -8.95
N LYS A 60 54.94 -11.54 -8.43
CA LYS A 60 53.76 -11.79 -7.59
C LYS A 60 52.69 -12.38 -8.51
N THR A 61 52.18 -13.57 -8.20
CA THR A 61 51.01 -14.17 -8.86
C THR A 61 49.73 -13.78 -8.08
N PRO A 62 48.86 -12.89 -8.60
CA PRO A 62 47.59 -12.53 -7.96
C PRO A 62 46.40 -13.39 -8.44
N ALA A 63 46.53 -14.05 -9.59
CA ALA A 63 45.40 -14.55 -10.37
C ALA A 63 44.62 -15.72 -9.73
N SER A 64 45.23 -16.54 -8.88
CA SER A 64 44.53 -17.65 -8.21
C SER A 64 43.70 -17.19 -7.02
N ASN A 65 44.24 -16.26 -6.22
CA ASN A 65 43.53 -15.67 -5.08
C ASN A 65 42.34 -14.85 -5.55
N GLU A 66 42.49 -14.10 -6.64
CA GLU A 66 41.42 -13.32 -7.25
C GLU A 66 40.23 -14.20 -7.67
N LYS A 67 40.48 -15.37 -8.28
CA LYS A 67 39.43 -16.34 -8.62
C LYS A 67 38.72 -16.94 -7.40
N VAL A 68 39.44 -17.16 -6.30
CA VAL A 68 38.85 -17.63 -5.02
C VAL A 68 37.95 -16.55 -4.43
N PHE A 69 38.41 -15.30 -4.37
CA PHE A 69 37.63 -14.17 -3.87
C PHE A 69 36.37 -13.92 -4.70
N VAL A 70 36.48 -13.98 -6.03
CA VAL A 70 35.32 -13.84 -6.91
C VAL A 70 34.29 -14.92 -6.57
N LYS A 71 34.64 -16.21 -6.59
CA LYS A 71 33.73 -17.32 -6.23
C LYS A 71 33.12 -17.20 -4.83
N GLU A 72 33.88 -16.71 -3.85
CA GLU A 72 33.42 -16.53 -2.47
C GLU A 72 32.43 -15.34 -2.33
N THR A 73 32.59 -14.29 -3.14
CA THR A 73 31.60 -13.21 -3.23
C THR A 73 30.30 -13.65 -3.91
N GLU A 74 30.37 -14.52 -4.93
CA GLU A 74 29.18 -15.10 -5.58
C GLU A 74 28.39 -15.95 -4.59
N LEU A 75 29.10 -16.79 -3.82
CA LEU A 75 28.51 -17.64 -2.79
C LEU A 75 27.77 -16.80 -1.74
N HIS A 76 28.38 -15.70 -1.28
CA HIS A 76 27.72 -14.78 -0.34
C HIS A 76 26.46 -14.13 -0.93
N LEU A 77 26.49 -13.74 -2.20
CA LEU A 77 25.29 -13.21 -2.88
C LEU A 77 24.20 -14.28 -2.97
N ALA A 78 24.55 -15.50 -3.38
CA ALA A 78 23.60 -16.60 -3.51
C ALA A 78 22.97 -16.98 -2.16
N LEU A 79 23.75 -17.03 -1.08
CA LEU A 79 23.24 -17.24 0.28
C LEU A 79 22.28 -16.13 0.72
N LYS A 80 22.58 -14.87 0.38
CA LYS A 80 21.69 -13.74 0.68
C LYS A 80 20.37 -13.83 -0.08
N VAL A 81 20.41 -14.23 -1.35
CA VAL A 81 19.21 -14.46 -2.17
C VAL A 81 18.40 -15.65 -1.66
N LEU A 82 19.06 -16.77 -1.31
CA LEU A 82 18.43 -17.93 -0.70
C LEU A 82 17.70 -17.56 0.60
N ASN A 83 18.32 -16.75 1.46
CA ASN A 83 17.69 -16.30 2.70
C ASN A 83 16.45 -15.43 2.43
N LYS A 84 16.48 -14.55 1.42
CA LYS A 84 15.29 -13.79 0.99
C LYS A 84 14.16 -14.71 0.52
N PHE A 85 14.47 -15.74 -0.28
CA PHE A 85 13.46 -16.69 -0.73
C PHE A 85 12.91 -17.54 0.42
N LYS A 86 13.74 -17.93 1.39
CA LYS A 86 13.28 -18.61 2.62
C LYS A 86 12.34 -17.73 3.45
N GLU A 87 12.61 -16.43 3.53
CA GLU A 87 11.73 -15.48 4.22
C GLU A 87 10.40 -15.28 3.48
N GLN A 88 10.44 -15.16 2.15
CA GLN A 88 9.24 -15.13 1.31
C GLN A 88 8.40 -16.41 1.44
N LEU A 89 9.05 -17.58 1.51
CA LEU A 89 8.39 -18.86 1.75
C LEU A 89 7.66 -18.86 3.09
N LYS A 90 8.33 -18.45 4.18
CA LYS A 90 7.69 -18.34 5.51
C LYS A 90 6.49 -17.39 5.49
N ASN A 91 6.60 -16.25 4.82
CA ASN A 91 5.49 -15.29 4.70
C ASN A 91 4.31 -15.87 3.91
N ALA A 92 4.59 -16.63 2.84
CA ALA A 92 3.57 -17.34 2.07
C ALA A 92 2.91 -18.45 2.91
N GLU A 93 3.68 -19.21 3.70
CA GLU A 93 3.16 -20.22 4.62
C GLU A 93 2.25 -19.61 5.69
N ILE A 94 2.64 -18.47 6.29
CA ILE A 94 1.79 -17.74 7.24
C ILE A 94 0.48 -17.33 6.57
N THR A 95 0.55 -16.74 5.38
CA THR A 95 -0.64 -16.33 4.62
C THR A 95 -1.53 -17.53 4.29
N ARG A 96 -0.96 -18.67 3.92
CA ARG A 96 -1.67 -19.93 3.69
C ARG A 96 -2.39 -20.40 4.95
N THR A 97 -1.74 -20.40 6.11
CA THR A 97 -2.37 -20.81 7.38
C THR A 97 -3.54 -19.90 7.76
N GLN A 98 -3.43 -18.59 7.54
CA GLN A 98 -4.52 -17.64 7.78
C GLN A 98 -5.70 -17.90 6.85
N ALA A 99 -5.44 -18.06 5.55
CA ALA A 99 -6.47 -18.36 4.57
C ALA A 99 -7.19 -19.70 4.84
N LEU A 100 -6.47 -20.73 5.30
CA LEU A 100 -7.08 -21.99 5.73
C LEU A 100 -7.99 -21.81 6.96
N SER A 101 -7.59 -20.97 7.93
CA SER A 101 -8.44 -20.65 9.08
C SER A 101 -9.72 -19.90 8.67
N GLU A 102 -9.61 -18.94 7.76
CA GLU A 102 -10.77 -18.22 7.19
C GLU A 102 -11.69 -19.15 6.39
N LEU A 103 -11.11 -20.07 5.61
CA LEU A 103 -11.88 -21.09 4.90
C LEU A 103 -12.65 -22.00 5.86
N GLU A 104 -12.03 -22.44 6.96
CA GLU A 104 -12.73 -23.22 7.98
C GLU A 104 -13.85 -22.43 8.66
N LYS A 105 -13.63 -21.15 8.98
CA LYS A 105 -14.68 -20.27 9.52
C LYS A 105 -15.85 -20.16 8.53
N ALA A 106 -15.56 -19.94 7.25
CA ALA A 106 -16.56 -19.88 6.19
C ALA A 106 -17.31 -21.21 6.00
N LYS A 107 -16.64 -22.36 6.19
CA LYS A 107 -17.31 -23.67 6.18
C LYS A 107 -18.30 -23.80 7.35
N ARG A 108 -17.88 -23.43 8.57
CA ARG A 108 -18.75 -23.45 9.75
C ARG A 108 -19.95 -22.52 9.58
N THR A 109 -19.77 -21.31 9.03
CA THR A 109 -20.90 -20.40 8.76
C THR A 109 -21.85 -20.95 7.71
N VAL A 110 -21.35 -21.61 6.66
CA VAL A 110 -22.22 -22.29 5.66
C VAL A 110 -23.02 -23.40 6.32
N GLU A 111 -22.42 -24.22 7.19
CA GLU A 111 -23.11 -25.27 7.94
C GLU A 111 -24.19 -24.70 8.87
N GLU A 112 -23.88 -23.64 9.62
CA GLU A 112 -24.86 -22.93 10.47
C GLU A 112 -26.01 -22.33 9.67
N LEU A 113 -25.72 -21.65 8.56
CA LEU A 113 -26.75 -21.10 7.66
C LEU A 113 -27.58 -22.20 7.02
N THR A 114 -26.99 -23.36 6.72
CA THR A 114 -27.72 -24.53 6.20
C THR A 114 -28.70 -25.07 7.24
N GLN A 115 -28.29 -25.15 8.51
CA GLN A 115 -29.17 -25.54 9.61
C GLN A 115 -30.31 -24.53 9.80
N LYS A 116 -30.01 -23.23 9.82
CA LYS A 116 -31.02 -22.16 9.91
C LYS A 116 -31.99 -22.16 8.73
N LEU A 117 -31.50 -22.42 7.52
CA LEU A 117 -32.34 -22.54 6.32
C LEU A 117 -33.32 -23.70 6.46
N LYS A 118 -32.87 -24.84 7.00
CA LYS A 118 -33.73 -25.99 7.27
C LYS A 118 -34.83 -25.65 8.27
N THR A 119 -34.49 -25.04 9.42
CA THR A 119 -35.47 -24.67 10.45
C THR A 119 -36.48 -23.63 9.96
N VAL A 120 -36.05 -22.61 9.21
CA VAL A 120 -36.95 -21.59 8.64
C VAL A 120 -37.85 -22.19 7.55
N THR A 121 -37.35 -23.16 6.78
CA THR A 121 -38.17 -23.87 5.78
C THR A 121 -39.25 -24.73 6.44
N GLU A 122 -38.91 -25.46 7.51
CA GLU A 122 -39.87 -26.24 8.31
C GLU A 122 -40.91 -25.35 9.00
N SER A 123 -40.49 -24.20 9.55
CA SER A 123 -41.38 -23.19 10.13
C SER A 123 -42.31 -22.57 9.09
N LYS A 124 -41.80 -22.22 7.90
CA LYS A 124 -42.61 -21.72 6.79
C LYS A 124 -43.66 -22.75 6.34
N GLU A 125 -43.28 -24.03 6.24
CA GLU A 125 -44.21 -25.10 5.86
C GLU A 125 -45.30 -25.30 6.93
N SER A 126 -44.93 -25.20 8.20
CA SER A 126 -45.88 -25.28 9.33
C SER A 126 -46.84 -24.07 9.34
N ALA A 127 -46.33 -22.85 9.10
CA ALA A 127 -47.15 -21.65 8.96
C ALA A 127 -48.09 -21.72 7.75
N LEU A 128 -47.65 -22.29 6.61
CA LEU A 128 -48.52 -22.54 5.45
C LEU A 128 -49.68 -23.47 5.82
N LYS A 129 -49.39 -24.60 6.48
CA LYS A 129 -50.42 -25.54 6.95
C LYS A 129 -51.40 -24.87 7.92
N ALA A 130 -50.92 -24.03 8.84
CA ALA A 130 -51.75 -23.27 9.78
C ALA A 130 -52.64 -22.24 9.05
N THR A 131 -52.10 -21.51 8.07
CA THR A 131 -52.90 -20.57 7.26
C THR A 131 -53.97 -21.26 6.44
N GLU A 132 -53.69 -22.44 5.89
CA GLU A 132 -54.69 -23.24 5.15
C GLU A 132 -55.77 -23.81 6.08
N ALA A 133 -55.39 -24.28 7.28
CA ALA A 133 -56.34 -24.76 8.28
C ALA A 133 -57.29 -23.65 8.76
N ALA A 134 -56.75 -22.50 9.18
CA ALA A 134 -57.55 -21.34 9.61
C ALA A 134 -58.44 -20.79 8.48
N LYS A 135 -57.96 -20.83 7.23
CA LYS A 135 -58.78 -20.47 6.04
C LYS A 135 -59.95 -21.43 5.82
N ASN A 136 -59.74 -22.73 6.01
CA ASN A 136 -60.80 -23.72 5.84
C ASN A 136 -61.82 -23.65 6.99
N GLU A 137 -61.36 -23.38 8.22
CA GLU A 137 -62.22 -23.17 9.40
C GLU A 137 -63.07 -21.90 9.27
N ALA A 138 -62.47 -20.79 8.81
CA ALA A 138 -63.21 -19.55 8.52
C ALA A 138 -64.34 -19.78 7.52
N LYS A 139 -64.08 -20.55 6.45
CA LYS A 139 -65.10 -20.90 5.43
C LYS A 139 -66.22 -21.76 6.00
N LEU A 140 -65.89 -22.77 6.82
CA LEU A 140 -66.89 -23.64 7.44
C LEU A 140 -67.82 -22.88 8.41
N LEU A 141 -67.27 -21.92 9.18
CA LEU A 141 -68.06 -21.06 10.07
C LEU A 141 -68.94 -20.08 9.28
N GLU A 142 -68.43 -19.54 8.17
CA GLU A 142 -69.17 -18.66 7.26
C GLU A 142 -70.34 -19.41 6.58
N ASP A 143 -70.11 -20.63 6.09
CA ASP A 143 -71.12 -21.49 5.48
C ASP A 143 -72.21 -21.91 6.50
N ARG A 144 -71.85 -22.18 7.77
CA ARG A 144 -72.79 -22.56 8.84
C ARG A 144 -73.70 -21.41 9.26
N SER A 145 -73.28 -20.15 9.11
CA SER A 145 -74.10 -18.97 9.42
C SER A 145 -75.29 -18.79 8.46
N SER A 146 -75.22 -19.37 7.26
CA SER A 146 -76.31 -19.30 6.27
C SER A 146 -77.53 -20.17 6.61
N ALA A 147 -77.46 -20.99 7.68
CA ALA A 147 -78.44 -22.05 7.97
C ALA A 147 -79.26 -21.92 9.28
N ASP A 148 -78.90 -21.08 10.27
CA ASP A 148 -79.63 -21.00 11.56
C ASP A 148 -79.57 -19.58 12.21
N GLU A 149 -80.73 -18.94 12.43
CA GLU A 149 -80.90 -17.53 12.87
C GLU A 149 -80.94 -17.30 14.40
N LYS A 150 -80.40 -18.17 15.27
CA LYS A 150 -80.74 -18.13 16.72
C LYS A 150 -79.68 -17.77 17.76
N ASP A 151 -78.44 -17.43 17.41
CA ASP A 151 -77.47 -16.98 18.45
C ASP A 151 -76.41 -16.00 17.94
N ASP A 152 -76.87 -14.81 17.54
CA ASP A 152 -76.17 -13.95 16.58
C ASP A 152 -74.86 -13.28 17.05
N ALA A 153 -74.58 -13.30 18.36
CA ALA A 153 -73.42 -12.64 18.96
C ALA A 153 -72.24 -13.60 19.19
N ALA A 154 -72.52 -14.83 19.63
CA ALA A 154 -71.48 -15.81 19.94
C ALA A 154 -70.75 -16.31 18.68
N TRP A 155 -71.47 -16.52 17.57
CA TRP A 155 -70.84 -16.95 16.31
C TRP A 155 -70.03 -15.84 15.64
N LYS A 156 -70.45 -14.57 15.77
CA LYS A 156 -69.69 -13.42 15.25
C LYS A 156 -68.35 -13.30 15.97
N GLN A 157 -68.37 -13.46 17.29
CA GLN A 157 -67.15 -13.49 18.09
C GLN A 157 -66.22 -14.64 17.69
N GLU A 158 -66.77 -15.84 17.44
CA GLU A 158 -65.97 -16.99 16.98
C GLU A 158 -65.38 -16.76 15.57
N LEU A 159 -66.16 -16.20 14.64
CA LEU A 159 -65.70 -15.86 13.30
C LEU A 159 -64.61 -14.77 13.32
N ASP A 160 -64.79 -13.75 14.16
CA ASP A 160 -63.80 -12.69 14.34
C ASP A 160 -62.51 -13.24 14.99
N ASN A 161 -62.62 -14.16 15.95
CA ASN A 161 -61.48 -14.86 16.53
C ASN A 161 -60.72 -15.72 15.49
N VAL A 162 -61.42 -16.46 14.64
CA VAL A 162 -60.78 -17.23 13.54
C VAL A 162 -60.16 -16.31 12.49
N ARG A 163 -60.76 -15.15 12.20
CA ARG A 163 -60.17 -14.11 11.32
C ARG A 163 -58.90 -13.52 11.92
N GLU A 164 -58.88 -13.23 13.22
CA GLU A 164 -57.70 -12.79 13.94
C GLU A 164 -56.58 -13.86 13.90
N GLN A 165 -56.92 -15.14 14.10
CA GLN A 165 -55.98 -16.25 13.99
C GLN A 165 -55.44 -16.43 12.55
N TYR A 166 -56.29 -16.28 11.53
CA TYR A 166 -55.87 -16.29 10.13
C TYR A 166 -54.94 -15.11 9.80
N ALA A 167 -55.24 -13.91 10.29
CA ALA A 167 -54.39 -12.74 10.15
C ALA A 167 -53.03 -12.92 10.85
N ALA A 168 -53.02 -13.50 12.06
CA ALA A 168 -51.80 -13.84 12.78
C ALA A 168 -50.95 -14.86 12.00
N ALA A 169 -51.57 -15.94 11.49
CA ALA A 169 -50.88 -16.97 10.71
C ALA A 169 -50.29 -16.42 9.39
N ILE A 170 -50.98 -15.49 8.72
CA ILE A 170 -50.44 -14.81 7.52
C ILE A 170 -49.22 -13.95 7.90
N SER A 171 -49.30 -13.20 9.00
CA SER A 171 -48.19 -12.37 9.48
C SER A 171 -46.95 -13.22 9.78
N GLU A 172 -47.11 -14.34 10.49
CA GLU A 172 -46.03 -15.30 10.76
C GLU A 172 -45.44 -15.90 9.48
N LEU A 173 -46.28 -16.26 8.51
CA LEU A 173 -45.85 -16.75 7.21
C LEU A 173 -45.01 -15.71 6.45
N ASP A 174 -45.40 -14.43 6.51
CA ASP A 174 -44.67 -13.36 5.84
C ASP A 174 -43.34 -13.05 6.53
N VAL A 175 -43.27 -13.12 7.86
CA VAL A 175 -42.00 -13.09 8.62
C VAL A 175 -41.10 -14.24 8.20
N ALA A 176 -41.59 -15.48 8.17
CA ALA A 176 -40.81 -16.65 7.74
C ALA A 176 -40.32 -16.53 6.28
N LYS A 177 -41.11 -15.95 5.37
CA LYS A 177 -40.68 -15.65 3.98
C LYS A 177 -39.60 -14.57 3.93
N GLN A 178 -39.65 -13.56 4.79
CA GLN A 178 -38.61 -12.52 4.86
C GLN A 178 -37.29 -13.11 5.38
N GLU A 179 -37.35 -13.91 6.45
CA GLU A 179 -36.19 -14.60 7.00
C GLU A 179 -35.54 -15.56 5.99
N LEU A 180 -36.35 -16.33 5.24
CA LEU A 180 -35.86 -17.21 4.18
C LEU A 180 -35.10 -16.42 3.09
N ARG A 181 -35.59 -15.25 2.70
CA ARG A 181 -34.91 -14.38 1.72
C ARG A 181 -33.57 -13.88 2.27
N LYS A 182 -33.53 -13.48 3.54
CA LYS A 182 -32.29 -13.04 4.20
C LYS A 182 -31.26 -14.16 4.29
N ILE A 183 -31.65 -15.36 4.74
CA ILE A 183 -30.75 -16.52 4.81
C ILE A 183 -30.20 -16.90 3.43
N ARG A 184 -31.01 -16.82 2.37
CA ARG A 184 -30.53 -17.07 0.99
C ARG A 184 -29.48 -16.04 0.56
N GLN A 185 -29.70 -14.76 0.84
CA GLN A 185 -28.71 -13.71 0.55
C GLN A 185 -27.40 -13.94 1.33
N ASP A 186 -27.50 -14.30 2.62
CA ASP A 186 -26.35 -14.61 3.46
C ASP A 186 -25.60 -15.87 2.94
N PHE A 187 -26.32 -16.87 2.46
CA PHE A 187 -25.76 -18.09 1.87
C PHE A 187 -25.02 -17.81 0.55
N ASP A 188 -25.61 -17.01 -0.34
CA ASP A 188 -24.97 -16.61 -1.60
C ASP A 188 -23.70 -15.78 -1.33
N ALA A 189 -23.74 -14.87 -0.36
CA ALA A 189 -22.58 -14.11 0.08
C ALA A 189 -21.49 -15.04 0.65
N SER A 190 -21.88 -16.01 1.48
CA SER A 190 -20.95 -16.97 2.08
C SER A 190 -20.34 -17.93 1.05
N ILE A 191 -21.09 -18.35 0.02
CA ILE A 191 -20.55 -19.14 -1.10
C ILE A 191 -19.56 -18.31 -1.92
N SER A 192 -19.91 -17.06 -2.24
CA SER A 192 -19.01 -16.15 -2.97
C SER A 192 -17.69 -15.91 -2.21
N ALA A 193 -17.78 -15.70 -0.89
CA ALA A 193 -16.62 -15.59 -0.01
C ALA A 193 -15.80 -16.89 -0.01
N LYS A 194 -16.44 -18.06 0.10
CA LYS A 194 -15.79 -19.38 0.04
C LYS A 194 -15.05 -19.60 -1.27
N VAL A 195 -15.66 -19.28 -2.42
CA VAL A 195 -15.03 -19.38 -3.74
C VAL A 195 -13.82 -18.45 -3.85
N SER A 196 -13.93 -17.24 -3.33
CA SER A 196 -12.83 -16.27 -3.33
C SER A 196 -11.66 -16.75 -2.45
N ALA A 197 -11.96 -17.29 -1.27
CA ALA A 197 -10.98 -17.90 -0.38
C ALA A 197 -10.28 -19.09 -1.05
N TYR A 198 -11.02 -19.97 -1.74
CA TYR A 198 -10.43 -21.08 -2.50
C TYR A 198 -9.44 -20.59 -3.57
N LYS A 199 -9.83 -19.61 -4.38
CA LYS A 199 -8.93 -19.03 -5.39
C LYS A 199 -7.66 -18.43 -4.77
N GLN A 200 -7.80 -17.76 -3.63
CA GLN A 200 -6.65 -17.20 -2.91
C GLN A 200 -5.74 -18.29 -2.34
N THR A 201 -6.30 -19.37 -1.79
CA THR A 201 -5.52 -20.52 -1.29
C THR A 201 -4.78 -21.23 -2.41
N GLU A 202 -5.42 -21.44 -3.57
CA GLU A 202 -4.81 -22.07 -4.73
C GLU A 202 -3.69 -21.20 -5.30
N GLY A 203 -3.90 -19.89 -5.43
CA GLY A 203 -2.86 -18.95 -5.86
C GLY A 203 -1.66 -18.91 -4.90
N ALA A 204 -1.91 -18.96 -3.59
CA ALA A 204 -0.85 -19.03 -2.58
C ALA A 204 -0.09 -20.38 -2.63
N GLU A 205 -0.78 -21.48 -2.90
CA GLU A 205 -0.17 -22.81 -3.04
C GLU A 205 0.72 -22.91 -4.27
N LEU A 206 0.25 -22.41 -5.42
CA LEU A 206 1.07 -22.32 -6.63
C LEU A 206 2.31 -21.43 -6.43
N ALA A 207 2.16 -20.30 -5.74
CA ALA A 207 3.28 -19.43 -5.42
C ALA A 207 4.29 -20.11 -4.47
N ALA A 208 3.80 -20.85 -3.47
CA ALA A 208 4.64 -21.61 -2.55
C ALA A 208 5.41 -22.72 -3.28
N ALA A 209 4.74 -23.48 -4.16
CA ALA A 209 5.38 -24.51 -4.98
C ALA A 209 6.47 -23.92 -5.88
N ALA A 210 6.18 -22.84 -6.61
CA ALA A 210 7.16 -22.19 -7.48
C ALA A 210 8.37 -21.63 -6.71
N ASN A 211 8.16 -21.12 -5.49
CA ASN A 211 9.24 -20.65 -4.63
C ASN A 211 10.06 -21.82 -4.06
N MET A 212 9.41 -22.93 -3.72
CA MET A 212 10.08 -24.16 -3.29
C MET A 212 10.99 -24.72 -4.38
N ASP A 213 10.51 -24.76 -5.63
CA ASP A 213 11.28 -25.23 -6.78
C ASP A 213 12.52 -24.34 -7.00
N LYS A 214 12.34 -23.02 -7.06
CA LYS A 214 13.45 -22.05 -7.17
C LYS A 214 14.45 -22.15 -6.02
N ALA A 215 13.96 -22.33 -4.79
CA ALA A 215 14.83 -22.51 -3.63
C ALA A 215 15.64 -23.82 -3.73
N SER A 216 15.03 -24.88 -4.27
CA SER A 216 15.71 -26.16 -4.50
C SER A 216 16.78 -26.06 -5.59
N GLU A 217 16.51 -25.34 -6.68
CA GLU A 217 17.43 -25.08 -7.78
C GLU A 217 18.63 -24.26 -7.31
N LEU A 218 18.38 -23.13 -6.64
CA LEU A 218 19.43 -22.30 -6.05
C LEU A 218 20.28 -23.09 -5.03
N SER A 219 19.65 -23.99 -4.27
CA SER A 219 20.39 -24.84 -3.32
C SER A 219 21.33 -25.82 -4.05
N LYS A 220 20.91 -26.37 -5.20
CA LYS A 220 21.77 -27.21 -6.04
C LYS A 220 22.90 -26.40 -6.66
N GLU A 221 22.62 -25.20 -7.17
CA GLU A 221 23.66 -24.30 -7.71
C GLU A 221 24.68 -23.89 -6.65
N ILE A 222 24.22 -23.56 -5.44
CA ILE A 222 25.10 -23.26 -4.30
C ILE A 222 25.99 -24.45 -3.99
N ALA A 223 25.45 -25.67 -3.96
CA ALA A 223 26.25 -26.89 -3.73
C ALA A 223 27.32 -27.07 -4.82
N LEU A 224 26.96 -26.89 -6.10
CA LEU A 224 27.91 -26.96 -7.22
C LEU A 224 29.00 -25.90 -7.13
N VAL A 225 28.65 -24.65 -6.77
CA VAL A 225 29.62 -23.56 -6.59
C VAL A 225 30.54 -23.86 -5.40
N GLN A 226 30.01 -24.36 -4.28
CA GLN A 226 30.77 -24.77 -3.11
C GLN A 226 31.78 -25.88 -3.44
N ASP A 227 31.34 -26.92 -4.16
CA ASP A 227 32.24 -27.99 -4.62
C ASP A 227 33.32 -27.43 -5.53
N SER A 228 32.97 -26.57 -6.48
CA SER A 228 33.94 -25.94 -7.38
C SER A 228 34.94 -25.04 -6.64
N LEU A 229 34.49 -24.37 -5.57
CA LEU A 229 35.34 -23.53 -4.71
C LEU A 229 36.29 -24.41 -3.91
N ALA A 230 35.83 -25.54 -3.39
CA ALA A 230 36.67 -26.52 -2.70
C ALA A 230 37.77 -27.05 -3.62
N HIS A 231 37.44 -27.41 -4.86
CA HIS A 231 38.42 -27.84 -5.87
C HIS A 231 39.45 -26.75 -6.18
N VAL A 232 39.02 -25.49 -6.36
CA VAL A 232 39.95 -24.36 -6.62
C VAL A 232 40.84 -24.09 -5.41
N LYS A 233 40.30 -24.15 -4.17
CA LYS A 233 41.08 -23.99 -2.94
C LYS A 233 42.14 -25.10 -2.82
N LEU A 234 41.77 -26.35 -3.08
CA LEU A 234 42.70 -27.49 -3.10
C LEU A 234 43.81 -27.30 -4.14
N ALA A 235 43.45 -26.95 -5.39
CA ALA A 235 44.43 -26.70 -6.45
C ALA A 235 45.37 -25.53 -6.13
N CYS A 236 44.88 -24.49 -5.44
CA CYS A 236 45.70 -23.36 -5.01
C CYS A 236 46.75 -23.78 -3.95
N VAL A 237 46.35 -24.61 -2.98
CA VAL A 237 47.27 -25.18 -1.98
C VAL A 237 48.32 -26.07 -2.66
N GLN A 238 47.89 -26.97 -3.56
CA GLN A 238 48.81 -27.84 -4.32
C GLN A 238 49.80 -27.03 -5.17
N ALA A 239 49.35 -25.96 -5.83
CA ALA A 239 50.23 -25.09 -6.60
C ALA A 239 51.23 -24.34 -5.71
N GLN A 240 50.84 -23.93 -4.50
CA GLN A 240 51.74 -23.32 -3.52
C GLN A 240 52.79 -24.31 -2.99
N GLU A 241 52.39 -25.56 -2.72
CA GLU A 241 53.29 -26.64 -2.30
C GLU A 241 54.32 -26.97 -3.39
N GLU A 242 53.88 -27.13 -4.64
CA GLU A 242 54.77 -27.36 -5.79
C GLU A 242 55.73 -26.18 -6.02
N GLN A 243 55.25 -24.94 -5.91
CA GLN A 243 56.11 -23.77 -6.01
C GLN A 243 57.17 -23.75 -4.90
N ALA A 244 56.82 -24.12 -3.67
CA ALA A 244 57.78 -24.23 -2.57
C ALA A 244 58.81 -25.33 -2.85
N ARG A 245 58.37 -26.50 -3.35
CA ARG A 245 59.25 -27.61 -3.74
C ARG A 245 60.27 -27.18 -4.81
N ILE A 246 59.81 -26.53 -5.89
CA ILE A 246 60.65 -26.04 -6.98
C ILE A 246 61.70 -25.05 -6.46
N VAL A 247 61.32 -24.13 -5.56
CA VAL A 247 62.28 -23.18 -4.95
C VAL A 247 63.35 -23.92 -4.16
N THR A 248 62.96 -24.87 -3.32
CA THR A 248 63.94 -25.65 -2.52
C THR A 248 64.87 -26.49 -3.39
N GLU A 249 64.36 -27.08 -4.48
CA GLU A 249 65.17 -27.84 -5.44
C GLU A 249 66.16 -26.94 -6.19
N LYS A 250 65.71 -25.77 -6.65
CA LYS A 250 66.59 -24.78 -7.31
C LYS A 250 67.70 -24.29 -6.39
N ASP A 251 67.40 -24.04 -5.12
CA ASP A 251 68.41 -23.64 -4.14
C ASP A 251 69.43 -24.77 -3.87
N ALA A 252 68.98 -26.03 -3.83
CA ALA A 252 69.86 -27.18 -3.70
C ALA A 252 70.76 -27.37 -4.94
N GLN A 253 70.20 -27.26 -6.15
CA GLN A 253 70.95 -27.32 -7.41
C GLN A 253 72.01 -26.20 -7.47
N LYS A 254 71.63 -24.96 -7.13
CA LYS A 254 72.56 -23.83 -7.09
C LYS A 254 73.73 -24.08 -6.16
N LYS A 255 73.49 -24.62 -4.95
CA LYS A 255 74.55 -24.99 -4.00
C LYS A 255 75.48 -26.05 -4.58
N SER A 256 74.95 -27.08 -5.23
CA SER A 256 75.74 -28.11 -5.90
C SER A 256 76.61 -27.54 -7.02
N SER A 257 76.07 -26.66 -7.88
CA SER A 257 76.84 -26.01 -8.94
C SER A 257 77.98 -25.13 -8.42
N ILE A 258 77.75 -24.40 -7.31
CA ILE A 258 78.81 -23.61 -6.66
C ILE A 258 79.94 -24.52 -6.19
N LEU A 259 79.63 -25.64 -5.52
CA LEU A 259 80.64 -26.59 -5.05
C LEU A 259 81.45 -27.20 -6.22
N ALA A 260 80.80 -27.53 -7.33
CA ALA A 260 81.47 -28.05 -8.52
C ALA A 260 82.44 -27.03 -9.16
N LEU A 261 82.05 -25.75 -9.20
CA LEU A 261 82.92 -24.67 -9.70
C LEU A 261 84.15 -24.44 -8.80
N GLU A 262 83.99 -24.54 -7.48
CA GLU A 262 85.09 -24.48 -6.53
C GLU A 262 86.07 -25.65 -6.71
N GLU A 263 85.57 -26.85 -7.02
CA GLU A 263 86.41 -28.01 -7.29
C GLU A 263 87.21 -27.87 -8.60
N ILE A 264 86.59 -27.37 -9.67
CA ILE A 264 87.28 -27.11 -10.95
C ILE A 264 88.36 -26.04 -10.78
N HIS A 265 88.10 -24.97 -10.02
CA HIS A 265 89.12 -23.96 -9.71
C HIS A 265 90.33 -24.56 -9.00
N LYS A 266 90.11 -25.42 -8.00
CA LYS A 266 91.22 -26.11 -7.31
C LYS A 266 92.07 -26.95 -8.28
N LYS A 267 91.43 -27.67 -9.22
CA LYS A 267 92.13 -28.46 -10.25
C LYS A 267 92.90 -27.59 -11.25
N LEU A 268 92.37 -26.42 -11.61
CA LEU A 268 93.06 -25.46 -12.47
C LEU A 268 94.30 -24.90 -11.80
N ASP A 269 94.20 -24.58 -10.51
CA ASP A 269 95.32 -24.03 -9.73
C ASP A 269 96.43 -25.07 -9.48
N THR A 270 96.10 -26.36 -9.40
CA THR A 270 97.11 -27.43 -9.38
C THR A 270 97.81 -27.55 -10.74
N LEU A 271 97.06 -27.55 -11.83
CA LEU A 271 97.61 -27.69 -13.19
C LEU A 271 98.53 -26.52 -13.56
N LYS A 272 98.21 -25.30 -13.13
CA LYS A 272 99.07 -24.12 -13.31
C LYS A 272 100.41 -24.21 -12.57
N LYS A 273 100.48 -24.97 -11.47
CA LYS A 273 101.73 -25.18 -10.72
C LYS A 273 102.63 -26.26 -11.33
N GLU A 274 102.11 -27.06 -12.26
CA GLU A 274 102.82 -28.17 -12.92
C GLU A 274 103.45 -27.76 -14.28
N PHE A 275 103.29 -26.50 -14.72
CA PHE A 275 103.80 -26.02 -16.01
C PHE A 275 105.26 -25.52 -15.93
N ASP A 276 106.18 -26.18 -16.65
CA ASP A 276 107.62 -25.86 -16.68
C ASP A 276 108.04 -25.12 -17.98
N PRO A 277 108.37 -23.81 -17.91
CA PRO A 277 108.64 -22.97 -19.09
C PRO A 277 110.08 -23.03 -19.61
N GLU A 278 111.01 -23.75 -18.98
CA GLU A 278 112.41 -23.83 -19.42
C GLU A 278 112.67 -24.93 -20.47
N MET A 279 111.86 -25.99 -20.47
CA MET A 279 111.95 -27.06 -21.45
C MET A 279 111.58 -26.61 -22.88
N ALA A 280 110.67 -25.64 -23.00
CA ALA A 280 110.21 -25.09 -24.29
C ALA A 280 111.28 -24.27 -25.03
N ARG A 281 112.13 -23.53 -24.31
CA ARG A 281 113.21 -22.70 -24.91
C ARG A 281 114.42 -23.51 -25.38
N SER A 282 114.71 -24.64 -24.72
CA SER A 282 115.85 -25.51 -25.07
C SER A 282 115.64 -26.31 -26.36
N LEU A 283 114.40 -26.41 -26.84
CA LEU A 283 114.02 -27.10 -28.08
C LEU A 283 114.09 -26.19 -29.31
N GLU A 284 114.00 -24.86 -29.15
CA GLU A 284 114.15 -23.89 -30.24
C GLU A 284 115.61 -23.73 -30.70
N GLU A 285 116.56 -23.79 -29.76
CA GLU A 285 117.97 -23.49 -30.04
C GLU A 285 118.68 -24.65 -30.78
N LYS A 286 118.27 -25.90 -30.50
CA LYS A 286 118.79 -27.11 -31.17
C LYS A 286 118.26 -27.28 -32.60
N LEU A 287 117.21 -26.55 -32.98
CA LEU A 287 116.57 -26.62 -34.30
C LEU A 287 117.30 -25.77 -35.36
N ALA A 288 118.03 -24.73 -34.93
CA ALA A 288 118.66 -23.72 -35.78
C ALA A 288 120.03 -24.14 -36.34
N GLU A 289 120.72 -25.09 -35.70
CA GLU A 289 122.09 -25.51 -36.05
C GLU A 289 122.11 -26.73 -36.98
N THR A 290 121.11 -27.60 -36.91
CA THR A 290 120.98 -28.77 -37.80
C THR A 290 120.40 -28.44 -39.17
N THR A 291 119.89 -27.22 -39.37
CA THR A 291 119.21 -26.76 -40.60
C THR A 291 120.15 -26.23 -41.68
N THR A 292 121.42 -25.99 -41.37
CA THR A 292 122.32 -25.22 -42.26
C THR A 292 123.20 -26.07 -43.18
N GLU A 293 123.47 -27.35 -42.89
CA GLU A 293 124.53 -28.07 -43.62
C GLU A 293 124.08 -29.28 -44.43
N VAL A 294 123.16 -30.10 -43.93
CA VAL A 294 122.92 -31.40 -44.57
C VAL A 294 121.77 -31.34 -45.57
N GLY A 295 122.09 -30.95 -46.78
CA GLY A 295 121.28 -31.44 -47.90
C GLY A 295 120.19 -30.48 -48.34
N VAL A 296 120.58 -29.21 -48.44
CA VAL A 296 120.13 -28.18 -49.40
C VAL A 296 119.64 -28.71 -50.76
N VAL A 297 119.91 -29.96 -51.14
CA VAL A 297 119.59 -30.52 -52.46
C VAL A 297 118.56 -31.68 -52.42
N GLU A 298 118.42 -32.41 -51.31
CA GLU A 298 117.44 -33.51 -51.19
C GLU A 298 116.22 -33.12 -50.33
N LEU A 299 116.42 -32.17 -49.41
CA LEU A 299 115.36 -31.48 -48.70
C LEU A 299 114.54 -30.55 -49.61
N GLU A 300 115.04 -30.01 -50.72
CA GLU A 300 114.21 -29.16 -51.59
C GLU A 300 113.08 -29.95 -52.29
N LEU A 301 113.36 -31.18 -52.73
CA LEU A 301 112.38 -32.02 -53.44
C LEU A 301 111.40 -32.73 -52.50
N GLN A 302 111.85 -33.14 -51.31
CA GLN A 302 110.95 -33.67 -50.27
C GLN A 302 110.27 -32.55 -49.45
N LYS A 303 110.86 -31.35 -49.28
CA LYS A 303 110.15 -30.15 -48.77
C LYS A 303 109.08 -29.70 -49.72
N LEU A 304 109.30 -29.65 -51.04
CA LEU A 304 108.23 -29.24 -51.95
C LEU A 304 107.04 -30.20 -51.87
N LYS A 305 107.28 -31.51 -51.74
CA LYS A 305 106.21 -32.52 -51.62
C LYS A 305 105.58 -32.62 -50.23
N LEU A 306 106.34 -32.50 -49.15
CA LEU A 306 105.81 -32.47 -47.78
C LEU A 306 105.19 -31.12 -47.45
N ALA A 307 105.72 -29.99 -47.93
CA ALA A 307 105.10 -28.68 -47.80
C ALA A 307 103.86 -28.54 -48.70
N ASP A 308 103.83 -29.13 -49.90
CA ASP A 308 102.59 -29.20 -50.69
C ASP A 308 101.56 -30.12 -50.00
N LEU A 309 101.97 -31.26 -49.44
CA LEU A 309 101.06 -32.16 -48.73
C LEU A 309 100.59 -31.59 -47.38
N GLU A 310 101.47 -30.94 -46.61
CA GLU A 310 101.14 -30.23 -45.37
C GLU A 310 100.29 -29.00 -45.67
N SER A 311 100.58 -28.25 -46.75
CA SER A 311 99.73 -27.14 -47.23
C SER A 311 98.35 -27.63 -47.66
N VAL A 312 98.28 -28.74 -48.38
CA VAL A 312 96.99 -29.36 -48.74
C VAL A 312 96.29 -29.88 -47.48
N ASN A 313 97.00 -30.43 -46.51
CA ASN A 313 96.43 -30.89 -45.23
C ASN A 313 95.95 -29.71 -44.36
N THR A 314 96.68 -28.59 -44.31
CA THR A 314 96.25 -27.38 -43.61
C THR A 314 95.05 -26.75 -44.32
N VAL A 315 95.09 -26.62 -45.65
CA VAL A 315 93.97 -26.09 -46.46
C VAL A 315 92.75 -27.00 -46.35
N THR A 316 92.91 -28.32 -46.31
CA THR A 316 91.77 -29.25 -46.11
C THR A 316 91.24 -29.18 -44.68
N SER A 317 92.09 -29.04 -43.66
CA SER A 317 91.63 -28.81 -42.29
C SER A 317 90.92 -27.46 -42.12
N GLU A 318 91.43 -26.39 -42.73
CA GLU A 318 90.79 -25.07 -42.76
C GLU A 318 89.49 -25.10 -43.57
N LEU A 319 89.43 -25.89 -44.65
CA LEU A 319 88.21 -26.12 -45.42
C LEU A 319 87.17 -26.91 -44.62
N ASP A 320 87.59 -27.94 -43.87
CA ASP A 320 86.72 -28.72 -43.00
C ASP A 320 86.22 -27.88 -41.80
N ASP A 321 87.08 -27.02 -41.22
CA ASP A 321 86.70 -26.05 -40.20
C ASP A 321 85.76 -24.96 -40.76
N ALA A 322 86.04 -24.46 -41.96
CA ALA A 322 85.15 -23.52 -42.68
C ALA A 322 83.81 -24.18 -43.02
N LYS A 323 83.81 -25.46 -43.38
CA LYS A 323 82.60 -26.24 -43.63
C LYS A 323 81.82 -26.49 -42.33
N GLY A 324 82.50 -26.77 -41.22
CA GLY A 324 81.90 -26.92 -39.90
C GLY A 324 81.29 -25.61 -39.38
N THR A 325 81.96 -24.48 -39.60
CA THR A 325 81.41 -23.15 -39.27
C THR A 325 80.25 -22.78 -40.18
N LEU A 326 80.31 -23.07 -41.49
CA LEU A 326 79.20 -22.87 -42.42
C LEU A 326 77.98 -23.74 -42.04
N GLN A 327 78.19 -24.99 -41.64
CA GLN A 327 77.13 -25.88 -41.16
C GLN A 327 76.43 -25.29 -39.91
N LYS A 328 77.20 -24.78 -38.95
CA LYS A 328 76.64 -24.08 -37.76
C LYS A 328 75.85 -22.84 -38.15
N VAL A 329 76.35 -22.05 -39.10
CA VAL A 329 75.62 -20.86 -39.61
C VAL A 329 74.31 -21.26 -40.29
N VAL A 330 74.27 -22.36 -41.05
CA VAL A 330 73.05 -22.89 -41.67
C VAL A 330 72.06 -23.39 -40.61
N GLU A 331 72.54 -24.07 -39.56
CA GLU A 331 71.72 -24.50 -38.43
C GLU A 331 71.14 -23.29 -37.69
N GLU A 332 71.95 -22.27 -37.38
CA GLU A 332 71.50 -21.02 -36.78
C GLU A 332 70.47 -20.30 -37.66
N GLU A 333 70.72 -20.19 -38.97
CA GLU A 333 69.75 -19.63 -39.93
C GLU A 333 68.41 -20.39 -39.88
N SER A 334 68.46 -21.72 -39.82
CA SER A 334 67.25 -22.54 -39.71
C SER A 334 66.48 -22.29 -38.40
N THR A 335 67.18 -22.13 -37.27
CA THR A 335 66.55 -21.82 -35.98
C THR A 335 65.94 -20.42 -35.97
N LEU A 336 66.64 -19.42 -36.53
CA LEU A 336 66.15 -18.06 -36.64
C LEU A 336 64.94 -17.99 -37.57
N ARG A 337 64.95 -18.72 -38.69
CA ARG A 337 63.81 -18.82 -39.60
C ARG A 337 62.59 -19.39 -38.91
N ASN A 338 62.75 -20.50 -38.16
CA ASN A 338 61.67 -21.09 -37.38
C ASN A 338 61.12 -20.12 -36.30
N LEU A 339 61.99 -19.37 -35.63
CA LEU A 339 61.58 -18.35 -34.66
C LEU A 339 60.79 -17.22 -35.33
N VAL A 340 61.24 -16.73 -36.48
CA VAL A 340 60.55 -15.70 -37.26
C VAL A 340 59.16 -16.19 -37.68
N ASP A 341 59.04 -17.43 -38.14
CA ASP A 341 57.74 -17.98 -38.54
C ASP A 341 56.81 -18.19 -37.34
N SER A 342 57.34 -18.60 -36.18
CA SER A 342 56.59 -18.64 -34.92
C SER A 342 56.09 -17.26 -34.51
N LEU A 343 56.95 -16.23 -34.57
CA LEU A 343 56.57 -14.86 -34.24
C LEU A 343 55.53 -14.28 -35.21
N LYS A 344 55.60 -14.61 -36.50
CA LYS A 344 54.56 -14.22 -37.46
C LYS A 344 53.21 -14.84 -37.11
N GLN A 345 53.18 -16.12 -36.73
CA GLN A 345 51.95 -16.78 -36.30
C GLN A 345 51.39 -16.14 -35.02
N GLU A 346 52.24 -15.82 -34.06
CA GLU A 346 51.84 -15.13 -32.83
C GLU A 346 51.27 -13.73 -33.11
N ILE A 347 51.91 -12.95 -33.99
CA ILE A 347 51.39 -11.64 -34.42
C ILE A 347 50.01 -11.76 -35.07
N GLU A 348 49.81 -12.77 -35.92
CA GLU A 348 48.52 -12.98 -36.58
C GLU A 348 47.44 -13.42 -35.57
N SER A 349 47.80 -14.27 -34.59
CA SER A 349 46.92 -14.64 -33.47
C SER A 349 46.51 -13.42 -32.66
N VAL A 350 47.46 -12.58 -32.26
CA VAL A 350 47.22 -11.36 -31.47
C VAL A 350 46.35 -10.36 -32.24
N LYS A 351 46.55 -10.20 -33.56
CA LYS A 351 45.68 -9.36 -34.38
C LYS A 351 44.24 -9.86 -34.39
N LYS A 352 44.05 -11.17 -34.51
CA LYS A 352 42.72 -11.79 -34.48
C LYS A 352 42.07 -11.56 -33.11
N GLU A 353 42.77 -11.86 -32.02
CA GLU A 353 42.28 -11.63 -30.65
C GLU A 353 41.92 -10.15 -30.41
N HIS A 354 42.74 -9.21 -30.90
CA HIS A 354 42.45 -7.79 -30.81
C HIS A 354 41.16 -7.43 -31.57
N SER A 355 40.93 -7.98 -32.77
CA SER A 355 39.70 -7.74 -33.52
C SER A 355 38.46 -8.28 -32.80
N GLU A 356 38.55 -9.48 -32.20
CA GLU A 356 37.47 -10.08 -31.41
C GLU A 356 37.19 -9.29 -30.13
N MET A 357 38.23 -8.78 -29.47
CA MET A 357 38.08 -7.93 -28.28
C MET A 357 37.42 -6.60 -28.61
N LYS A 358 37.75 -6.00 -29.75
CA LYS A 358 37.14 -4.74 -30.20
C LYS A 358 35.65 -4.90 -30.53
N GLU A 359 35.25 -6.04 -31.09
CA GLU A 359 33.83 -6.35 -31.32
C GLU A 359 33.07 -6.51 -29.99
N LYS A 360 33.63 -7.26 -29.04
CA LYS A 360 33.05 -7.42 -27.69
C LYS A 360 32.94 -6.09 -26.94
N GLU A 361 33.91 -5.19 -27.10
CA GLU A 361 33.87 -3.84 -26.53
C GLU A 361 32.69 -3.03 -27.10
N ALA A 362 32.51 -3.02 -28.42
CA ALA A 362 31.38 -2.34 -29.06
C ALA A 362 30.01 -2.92 -28.65
N GLU A 363 29.92 -4.24 -28.49
CA GLU A 363 28.73 -4.91 -27.95
C GLU A 363 28.45 -4.49 -26.50
N ALA A 364 29.48 -4.47 -25.65
CA ALA A 364 29.36 -4.05 -24.25
C ALA A 364 28.93 -2.58 -24.14
N GLU A 365 29.47 -1.69 -24.98
CA GLU A 365 29.05 -0.28 -25.06
C GLU A 365 27.58 -0.15 -25.47
N SER A 366 27.13 -0.93 -26.45
CA SER A 366 25.71 -0.97 -26.87
C SER A 366 24.79 -1.45 -25.75
N VAL A 367 25.19 -2.49 -25.00
CA VAL A 367 24.43 -2.98 -23.84
C VAL A 367 24.39 -1.94 -22.73
N ALA A 368 25.51 -1.30 -22.41
CA ALA A 368 25.59 -0.24 -21.41
C ALA A 368 24.69 0.95 -21.78
N GLY A 369 24.69 1.38 -23.05
CA GLY A 369 23.80 2.41 -23.57
C GLY A 369 22.32 2.06 -23.41
N ASN A 370 21.94 0.83 -23.76
CA ASN A 370 20.57 0.34 -23.60
C ASN A 370 20.13 0.29 -22.12
N LEU A 371 21.01 -0.18 -21.23
CA LEU A 371 20.75 -0.20 -19.79
C LEU A 371 20.56 1.21 -19.23
N HIS A 372 21.37 2.17 -19.68
CA HIS A 372 21.25 3.57 -19.26
C HIS A 372 19.92 4.21 -19.68
N VAL A 373 19.44 3.93 -20.90
CA VAL A 373 18.13 4.38 -21.37
C VAL A 373 17.01 3.77 -20.52
N ARG A 374 17.06 2.47 -20.24
CA ARG A 374 16.08 1.79 -19.36
C ARG A 374 16.11 2.34 -17.94
N LEU A 375 17.28 2.63 -17.41
CA LEU A 375 17.44 3.23 -16.07
C LEU A 375 16.82 4.63 -16.02
N ARG A 376 17.05 5.47 -17.04
CA ARG A 376 16.40 6.79 -17.13
C ARG A 376 14.88 6.69 -17.25
N LYS A 377 14.39 5.77 -18.07
CA LYS A 377 12.94 5.52 -18.23
C LYS A 377 12.30 5.10 -16.91
N THR A 378 12.84 4.07 -16.26
CA THR A 378 12.34 3.58 -14.96
C THR A 378 12.43 4.63 -13.87
N LYS A 379 13.48 5.46 -13.86
CA LYS A 379 13.58 6.60 -12.95
C LYS A 379 12.46 7.61 -13.17
N SER A 380 12.17 7.98 -14.42
CA SER A 380 11.07 8.92 -14.72
C SER A 380 9.69 8.34 -14.38
N GLU A 381 9.47 7.04 -14.59
CA GLU A 381 8.24 6.35 -14.21
C GLU A 381 8.07 6.31 -12.68
N LEU A 382 9.16 6.08 -11.94
CA LEU A 382 9.16 6.12 -10.48
C LEU A 382 8.83 7.52 -9.94
N GLU A 383 9.42 8.57 -10.50
CA GLU A 383 9.12 9.97 -10.10
C GLU A 383 7.65 10.32 -10.34
N LEU A 384 7.07 9.89 -11.47
CA LEU A 384 5.64 10.05 -11.74
C LEU A 384 4.76 9.27 -10.76
N ALA A 385 5.13 8.04 -10.43
CA ALA A 385 4.41 7.22 -9.46
C ALA A 385 4.45 7.82 -8.05
N MET A 386 5.60 8.33 -7.60
CA MET A 386 5.73 9.01 -6.32
C MET A 386 4.90 10.30 -6.25
N ALA A 387 4.85 11.08 -7.34
CA ALA A 387 3.99 12.28 -7.40
C ALA A 387 2.49 11.91 -7.32
N ALA A 388 2.08 10.83 -7.99
CA ALA A 388 0.72 10.33 -7.92
C ALA A 388 0.37 9.80 -6.52
N GLU A 389 1.27 9.06 -5.88
CA GLU A 389 1.13 8.59 -4.50
C GLU A 389 1.01 9.77 -3.52
N ALA A 390 1.88 10.78 -3.62
CA ALA A 390 1.83 11.95 -2.75
C ALA A 390 0.48 12.68 -2.86
N LYS A 391 -0.08 12.80 -4.08
CA LYS A 391 -1.41 13.37 -4.29
C LYS A 391 -2.51 12.51 -3.68
N ALA A 392 -2.46 11.19 -3.87
CA ALA A 392 -3.42 10.26 -3.29
C ALA A 392 -3.36 10.27 -1.76
N ARG A 393 -2.16 10.32 -1.18
CA ARG A 393 -1.93 10.43 0.26
C ARG A 393 -2.53 11.71 0.83
N GLY A 394 -2.29 12.86 0.18
CA GLY A 394 -2.90 14.13 0.55
C GLY A 394 -4.43 14.06 0.58
N SER A 395 -5.07 13.48 -0.45
CA SER A 395 -6.53 13.32 -0.47
C SER A 395 -7.05 12.36 0.61
N SER A 396 -6.27 11.34 0.98
CA SER A 396 -6.60 10.41 2.07
C SER A 396 -6.51 11.09 3.44
N GLU A 397 -5.47 11.92 3.66
CA GLU A 397 -5.32 12.72 4.87
C GLU A 397 -6.48 13.73 5.02
N GLU A 398 -6.89 14.39 3.94
CA GLU A 398 -8.09 15.25 3.91
C GLU A 398 -9.38 14.47 4.22
N LEU A 399 -9.55 13.27 3.67
CA LEU A 399 -10.71 12.42 3.99
C LEU A 399 -10.71 11.98 5.47
N MET A 400 -9.54 11.66 6.02
CA MET A 400 -9.42 11.27 7.43
C MET A 400 -9.75 12.42 8.37
N THR A 401 -9.30 13.64 8.07
CA THR A 401 -9.62 14.82 8.87
C THR A 401 -11.11 15.16 8.82
N THR A 402 -11.74 15.10 7.65
CA THR A 402 -13.20 15.31 7.53
C THR A 402 -14.01 14.22 8.24
N LEU A 403 -13.59 12.95 8.18
CA LEU A 403 -14.22 11.85 8.93
C LEU A 403 -14.11 12.06 10.45
N GLN A 404 -12.93 12.47 10.94
CA GLN A 404 -12.72 12.77 12.36
C GLN A 404 -13.61 13.93 12.81
N GLN A 405 -13.71 14.99 12.00
CA GLN A 405 -14.59 16.12 12.29
C GLN A 405 -16.07 15.68 12.35
N LEU A 406 -16.56 14.94 11.37
CA LEU A 406 -17.92 14.38 11.36
C LEU A 406 -18.20 13.48 12.56
N SER A 407 -17.21 12.69 12.99
CA SER A 407 -17.31 11.86 14.19
C SER A 407 -17.51 12.71 15.45
N VAL A 408 -16.74 13.79 15.61
CA VAL A 408 -16.89 14.73 16.74
C VAL A 408 -18.25 15.43 16.69
N GLU A 409 -18.68 15.90 15.52
CA GLU A 409 -19.99 16.53 15.33
C GLU A 409 -21.14 15.57 15.67
N CYS A 410 -21.05 14.30 15.23
CA CYS A 410 -22.03 13.26 15.55
C CYS A 410 -22.07 12.95 17.06
N GLN A 411 -20.91 12.85 17.71
CA GLN A 411 -20.84 12.67 19.17
C GLN A 411 -21.45 13.86 19.93
N ASN A 412 -21.22 15.08 19.46
CA ASN A 412 -21.81 16.28 20.06
C ASN A 412 -23.33 16.31 19.85
N ALA A 413 -23.82 16.05 18.64
CA ALA A 413 -25.25 15.96 18.35
C ALA A 413 -25.95 14.90 19.21
N LYS A 414 -25.29 13.75 19.46
CA LYS A 414 -25.81 12.72 20.37
C LYS A 414 -25.91 13.22 21.82
N LYS A 415 -24.89 13.93 22.32
CA LYS A 415 -24.92 14.52 23.67
C LYS A 415 -26.05 15.54 23.83
N GLU A 416 -26.23 16.41 22.83
CA GLU A 416 -27.34 17.37 22.83
C GLU A 416 -28.70 16.68 22.78
N ALA A 417 -28.87 15.64 21.95
CA ALA A 417 -30.10 14.85 21.92
C ALA A 417 -30.39 14.14 23.26
N GLU A 418 -29.37 13.60 23.93
CA GLU A 418 -29.53 13.01 25.27
C GLU A 418 -29.91 14.06 26.32
N LYS A 419 -29.37 15.27 26.23
CA LYS A 419 -29.73 16.39 27.11
C LYS A 419 -31.19 16.81 26.90
N LEU A 420 -31.59 17.05 25.66
CA LEU A 420 -32.97 17.39 25.31
C LEU A 420 -33.96 16.29 25.73
N LYS A 421 -33.57 15.02 25.61
CA LYS A 421 -34.39 13.89 26.10
C LYS A 421 -34.60 13.96 27.61
N LYS A 422 -33.57 14.29 28.39
CA LYS A 422 -33.70 14.44 29.85
C LYS A 422 -34.62 15.60 30.20
N GLU A 423 -34.46 16.74 29.53
CA GLU A 423 -35.32 17.92 29.71
C GLU A 423 -36.79 17.60 29.35
N ALA A 424 -37.03 16.89 28.25
CA ALA A 424 -38.38 16.45 27.86
C ALA A 424 -39.03 15.51 28.89
N GLU A 425 -38.26 14.57 29.46
CA GLU A 425 -38.74 13.67 30.53
C GLU A 425 -38.99 14.41 31.85
N GLU A 426 -38.27 15.50 32.13
CA GLU A 426 -38.52 16.36 33.28
C GLU A 426 -39.80 17.17 33.09
N LEU A 427 -39.95 17.83 31.94
CA LEU A 427 -41.19 18.54 31.57
C LEU A 427 -42.41 17.63 31.59
N LYS A 428 -42.28 16.37 31.14
CA LYS A 428 -43.36 15.39 31.22
C LYS A 428 -43.77 15.07 32.65
N ARG A 429 -42.81 14.91 33.57
CA ARG A 429 -43.11 14.69 35.00
C ARG A 429 -43.77 15.92 35.61
N GLU A 430 -43.31 17.12 35.27
CA GLU A 430 -43.90 18.37 35.74
C GLU A 430 -45.35 18.52 35.23
N ALA A 431 -45.60 18.25 33.95
CA ALA A 431 -46.94 18.26 33.36
C ALA A 431 -47.87 17.23 34.03
N GLU A 432 -47.39 16.02 34.32
CA GLU A 432 -48.17 15.00 35.03
C GLU A 432 -48.49 15.42 36.47
N ALA A 433 -47.51 16.00 37.19
CA ALA A 433 -47.74 16.55 38.53
C ALA A 433 -48.76 17.69 38.51
N ALA A 434 -48.67 18.60 37.53
CA ALA A 434 -49.66 19.66 37.34
C ALA A 434 -51.05 19.10 37.05
N ARG A 435 -51.17 18.04 36.24
CA ARG A 435 -52.45 17.37 35.97
C ARG A 435 -53.04 16.74 37.22
N VAL A 436 -52.24 16.06 38.05
CA VAL A 436 -52.70 15.51 39.32
C VAL A 436 -53.21 16.63 40.24
N ALA A 437 -52.43 17.70 40.41
CA ALA A 437 -52.83 18.87 41.19
C ALA A 437 -54.14 19.48 40.67
N LEU A 438 -54.32 19.60 39.35
CA LEU A 438 -55.57 20.07 38.74
C LEU A 438 -56.75 19.18 39.15
N THR A 439 -56.65 17.86 38.98
CA THR A 439 -57.74 16.94 39.35
C THR A 439 -58.09 16.98 40.85
N GLU A 440 -57.10 17.23 41.72
CA GLU A 440 -57.35 17.43 43.15
C GLU A 440 -58.09 18.74 43.41
N THR A 441 -57.72 19.83 42.73
CA THR A 441 -58.42 21.11 42.84
C THR A 441 -59.84 21.05 42.28
N GLU A 442 -60.07 20.32 41.18
CA GLU A 442 -61.40 20.07 40.61
C GLU A 442 -62.30 19.33 41.62
N LYS A 443 -61.79 18.27 42.28
CA LYS A 443 -62.52 17.56 43.34
C LYS A 443 -62.85 18.47 44.52
N LYS A 444 -61.89 19.32 44.95
CA LYS A 444 -62.12 20.30 46.02
C LYS A 444 -63.19 21.32 45.62
N LEU A 445 -63.18 21.78 44.37
CA LEU A 445 -64.20 22.68 43.83
C LEU A 445 -65.58 22.01 43.82
N GLU A 446 -65.67 20.75 43.41
CA GLU A 446 -66.92 19.99 43.41
C GLU A 446 -67.51 19.82 44.82
N VAL A 447 -66.67 19.62 45.82
CA VAL A 447 -67.10 19.60 47.24
C VAL A 447 -67.60 20.98 47.66
N ALA A 448 -66.84 22.04 47.39
CA ALA A 448 -67.24 23.42 47.73
C ALA A 448 -68.56 23.82 47.04
N LEU A 449 -68.80 23.37 45.80
CA LEU A 449 -70.07 23.60 45.09
C LEU A 449 -71.24 22.90 45.78
N ARG A 450 -71.11 21.62 46.18
CA ARG A 450 -72.16 20.93 46.95
C ARG A 450 -72.44 21.60 48.29
N GLU A 451 -71.39 22.04 48.99
CA GLU A 451 -71.54 22.77 50.25
C GLU A 451 -72.27 24.10 50.03
N ALA A 452 -71.92 24.84 48.98
CA ALA A 452 -72.59 26.09 48.60
C ALA A 452 -74.06 25.86 48.20
N GLU A 453 -74.37 24.78 47.49
CA GLU A 453 -75.76 24.38 47.18
C GLU A 453 -76.53 24.01 48.46
N GLY A 454 -75.91 23.27 49.38
CA GLY A 454 -76.49 22.95 50.69
C GLY A 454 -76.74 24.20 51.54
N ALA A 455 -75.81 25.16 51.52
CA ALA A 455 -75.98 26.46 52.16
C ALA A 455 -77.14 27.26 51.54
N LYS A 456 -77.25 27.30 50.20
CA LYS A 456 -78.38 27.93 49.50
C LYS A 456 -79.73 27.26 49.80
N ALA A 457 -79.77 25.94 49.90
CA ALA A 457 -80.99 25.22 50.28
C ALA A 457 -81.40 25.57 51.72
N SER A 458 -80.42 25.63 52.64
CA SER A 458 -80.65 26.04 54.02
C SER A 458 -81.09 27.51 54.12
N GLU A 459 -80.50 28.39 53.31
CA GLU A 459 -80.93 29.79 53.15
C GLU A 459 -82.38 29.86 52.66
N ALA A 460 -82.76 29.09 51.64
CA ALA A 460 -84.13 29.05 51.13
C ALA A 460 -85.13 28.57 52.20
N ILE A 461 -84.78 27.56 53.01
CA ILE A 461 -85.60 27.10 54.14
C ILE A 461 -85.74 28.20 55.19
N ALA A 462 -84.64 28.89 55.52
CA ALA A 462 -84.67 29.99 56.47
C ALA A 462 -85.52 31.16 55.95
N LEU A 463 -85.43 31.49 54.67
CA LEU A 463 -86.26 32.51 54.02
C LEU A 463 -87.75 32.12 54.04
N ASP A 464 -88.09 30.85 53.79
CA ASP A 464 -89.47 30.37 53.86
C ASP A 464 -90.02 30.38 55.29
N GLN A 465 -89.20 30.01 56.28
CA GLN A 465 -89.55 30.14 57.70
C GLN A 465 -89.77 31.61 58.09
N ILE A 466 -88.89 32.52 57.65
CA ILE A 466 -89.06 33.97 57.85
C ILE A 466 -90.36 34.43 57.21
N LYS A 467 -90.68 33.96 55.99
CA LYS A 467 -91.93 34.29 55.29
C LYS A 467 -93.15 33.80 56.07
N ILE A 468 -93.18 32.53 56.50
CA ILE A 468 -94.25 31.96 57.33
C ILE A 468 -94.41 32.73 58.64
N LEU A 469 -93.31 33.05 59.33
CA LEU A 469 -93.36 33.84 60.57
C LEU A 469 -93.85 35.27 60.31
N SER A 470 -93.48 35.87 59.18
CA SER A 470 -93.96 37.20 58.78
C SER A 470 -95.44 37.19 58.43
N GLU A 471 -95.93 36.18 57.71
CA GLU A 471 -97.34 35.99 57.37
C GLU A 471 -98.16 35.66 58.63
N LYS A 472 -97.63 34.85 59.56
CA LYS A 472 -98.24 34.57 60.86
C LYS A 472 -98.26 35.82 61.75
N THR A 473 -97.22 36.64 61.73
CA THR A 473 -97.18 37.92 62.45
C THR A 473 -98.16 38.92 61.84
N ASN A 474 -98.25 38.99 60.52
CA ASN A 474 -99.23 39.81 59.80
C ASN A 474 -100.67 39.32 60.02
N ALA A 475 -100.90 38.00 60.07
CA ALA A 475 -102.20 37.38 60.36
C ALA A 475 -102.60 37.52 61.84
N PHE A 476 -101.65 37.42 62.78
CA PHE A 476 -101.84 37.73 64.19
C PHE A 476 -102.19 39.21 64.36
N ARG A 477 -101.47 40.11 63.67
CA ARG A 477 -101.77 41.55 63.61
C ARG A 477 -103.11 41.86 62.93
N ALA A 478 -103.59 41.00 62.02
CA ALA A 478 -104.91 41.11 61.39
C ALA A 478 -106.06 40.47 62.22
N SER A 479 -105.74 39.57 63.16
CA SER A 479 -106.73 38.85 63.99
C SER A 479 -106.89 39.42 65.40
N THR A 480 -105.96 40.26 65.86
CA THR A 480 -106.16 41.16 66.99
C THR A 480 -106.82 42.45 66.50
N SER A 481 -108.15 42.44 66.40
CA SER A 481 -108.92 43.68 66.39
C SER A 481 -108.93 44.27 67.80
N GLU A 482 -107.90 45.05 68.11
CA GLU A 482 -108.03 46.24 68.95
C GLU A 482 -106.78 47.12 68.77
N TYR A 483 -107.03 48.38 68.39
CA TYR A 483 -106.07 49.47 68.28
C TYR A 483 -105.09 49.43 67.10
N ALA A 484 -105.31 50.34 66.15
CA ALA A 484 -104.23 50.95 65.38
C ALA A 484 -103.25 51.63 66.35
N ALA A 485 -102.31 50.87 66.88
CA ALA A 485 -101.14 51.43 67.53
C ALA A 485 -100.26 52.01 66.42
N GLN A 486 -100.47 53.28 66.13
CA GLN A 486 -99.46 54.12 65.52
C GLN A 486 -98.27 54.09 66.49
N ILE A 487 -97.31 53.20 66.25
CA ILE A 487 -96.06 53.14 67.01
C ILE A 487 -95.30 54.42 66.66
N THR A 488 -95.42 55.42 67.52
CA THR A 488 -94.61 56.64 67.44
C THR A 488 -93.21 56.30 67.91
N ILE A 489 -92.39 55.74 67.02
CA ILE A 489 -90.95 55.61 67.21
C ILE A 489 -90.36 57.02 67.23
N SER A 490 -89.48 57.29 68.19
CA SER A 490 -88.82 58.59 68.28
C SER A 490 -88.02 58.85 66.99
N LYS A 491 -87.88 60.12 66.58
CA LYS A 491 -87.09 60.45 65.39
C LYS A 491 -85.67 59.89 65.49
N ASP A 492 -85.10 59.88 66.70
CA ASP A 492 -83.78 59.33 66.99
C ASP A 492 -83.76 57.80 66.87
N GLU A 493 -84.84 57.10 67.25
CA GLU A 493 -84.94 55.64 67.11
C GLU A 493 -85.10 55.21 65.65
N HIS A 494 -85.90 55.94 64.87
CA HIS A 494 -86.02 55.75 63.43
C HIS A 494 -84.69 56.05 62.71
N GLU A 495 -84.01 57.14 63.06
CA GLU A 495 -82.68 57.46 62.52
C GLU A 495 -81.65 56.39 62.91
N THR A 496 -81.70 55.84 64.13
CA THR A 496 -80.80 54.76 64.55
C THR A 496 -81.06 53.45 63.81
N LEU A 497 -82.34 53.09 63.60
CA LEU A 497 -82.70 51.89 62.83
C LEU A 497 -82.39 52.05 61.34
N SER A 498 -82.68 53.22 60.76
CA SER A 498 -82.30 53.55 59.39
C SER A 498 -80.79 53.47 59.21
N LYS A 499 -80.01 54.04 60.14
CA LYS A 499 -78.55 53.96 60.11
C LYS A 499 -78.06 52.52 60.21
N LYS A 500 -78.67 51.66 61.04
CA LYS A 500 -78.33 50.21 61.09
C LYS A 500 -78.68 49.48 59.79
N VAL A 501 -79.77 49.84 59.14
CA VAL A 501 -80.14 49.29 57.82
C VAL A 501 -79.12 49.73 56.77
N ASP A 502 -78.74 51.01 56.77
CA ASP A 502 -77.72 51.55 55.85
C ASP A 502 -76.34 50.92 56.10
N GLU A 503 -75.95 50.72 57.36
CA GLU A 503 -74.73 50.00 57.74
C GLU A 503 -74.77 48.53 57.26
N SER A 504 -75.93 47.86 57.40
CA SER A 504 -76.11 46.48 56.91
C SER A 504 -76.11 46.40 55.39
N ASN A 505 -76.73 47.35 54.70
CA ASN A 505 -76.73 47.44 53.24
C ASN A 505 -75.32 47.74 52.71
N SER A 506 -74.61 48.68 53.33
CA SER A 506 -73.22 48.97 53.00
C SER A 506 -72.32 47.74 53.19
N LEU A 507 -72.54 46.96 54.24
CA LEU A 507 -71.80 45.71 54.47
C LEU A 507 -72.14 44.63 53.43
N ALA A 508 -73.40 44.55 52.97
CA ALA A 508 -73.80 43.65 51.88
C ALA A 508 -73.18 44.10 50.54
N GLU A 509 -73.23 45.39 50.23
CA GLU A 509 -72.60 45.96 49.03
C GLU A 509 -71.08 45.75 49.02
N MET A 510 -70.40 45.93 50.15
CA MET A 510 -68.96 45.61 50.28
C MET A 510 -68.68 44.12 50.03
N LYS A 511 -69.54 43.21 50.53
CA LYS A 511 -69.39 41.76 50.27
C LYS A 511 -69.60 41.42 48.79
N VAL A 512 -70.58 42.03 48.14
CA VAL A 512 -70.83 41.85 46.70
C VAL A 512 -69.66 42.40 45.89
N ALA A 513 -69.16 43.59 46.22
CA ALA A 513 -67.99 44.17 45.57
C ALA A 513 -66.74 43.31 45.73
N ALA A 514 -66.50 42.75 46.92
CA ALA A 514 -65.40 41.82 47.16
C ALA A 514 -65.54 40.52 46.35
N ALA A 515 -66.75 39.97 46.25
CA ALA A 515 -67.02 38.79 45.43
C ALA A 515 -66.82 39.07 43.93
N LEU A 516 -67.28 40.22 43.43
CA LEU A 516 -67.06 40.64 42.05
C LEU A 516 -65.57 40.84 41.74
N ALA A 517 -64.81 41.45 42.64
CA ALA A 517 -63.37 41.60 42.49
C ALA A 517 -62.64 40.25 42.42
N GLN A 518 -63.07 39.25 43.22
CA GLN A 518 -62.52 37.89 43.14
C GLN A 518 -62.85 37.22 41.80
N VAL A 519 -64.07 37.38 41.28
CA VAL A 519 -64.47 36.85 39.97
C VAL A 519 -63.66 37.50 38.84
N GLU A 520 -63.46 38.81 38.88
CA GLU A 520 -62.64 39.53 37.90
C GLU A 520 -61.17 39.09 37.96
N ALA A 521 -60.61 38.85 39.15
CA ALA A 521 -59.26 38.32 39.31
C ALA A 521 -59.11 36.91 38.71
N VAL A 522 -60.09 36.03 38.94
CA VAL A 522 -60.12 34.68 38.33
C VAL A 522 -60.19 34.78 36.81
N ARG A 523 -61.11 35.60 36.27
CA ARG A 523 -61.23 35.83 34.82
C ARG A 523 -59.96 36.42 34.21
N ALA A 524 -59.26 37.30 34.91
CA ALA A 524 -57.98 37.83 34.45
C ALA A 524 -56.91 36.71 34.38
N SER A 525 -56.84 35.85 35.40
CA SER A 525 -55.91 34.72 35.43
C SER A 525 -56.22 33.67 34.34
N GLU A 526 -57.49 33.41 34.07
CA GLU A 526 -57.97 32.50 33.02
C GLU A 526 -57.56 33.03 31.63
N ASN A 527 -57.77 34.32 31.37
CA ASN A 527 -57.36 34.95 30.12
C ASN A 527 -55.84 34.97 29.92
N GLU A 528 -55.06 35.10 31.00
CA GLU A 528 -53.60 34.98 30.92
C GLU A 528 -53.17 33.54 30.59
N ALA A 529 -53.81 32.54 31.20
CA ALA A 529 -53.56 31.14 30.90
C ALA A 529 -53.90 30.80 29.44
N LEU A 530 -55.04 31.28 28.93
CA LEU A 530 -55.42 31.11 27.52
C LEU A 530 -54.41 31.73 26.56
N LYS A 531 -53.89 32.92 26.86
CA LYS A 531 -52.83 33.54 26.03
C LYS A 531 -51.54 32.73 26.02
N ARG A 532 -51.16 32.12 27.15
CA ARG A 532 -49.97 31.24 27.21
C ARG A 532 -50.17 29.98 26.39
N LEU A 533 -51.37 29.39 26.42
CA LEU A 533 -51.71 28.25 25.57
C LEU A 533 -51.64 28.61 24.08
N GLU A 534 -52.21 29.75 23.67
CA GLU A 534 -52.16 30.19 22.27
C GLU A 534 -50.72 30.40 21.77
N VAL A 535 -49.82 30.89 22.63
CA VAL A 535 -48.39 31.04 22.28
C VAL A 535 -47.73 29.67 22.11
N LEU A 536 -47.97 28.74 23.03
CA LEU A 536 -47.43 27.38 22.94
C LEU A 536 -47.94 26.62 21.71
N GLU A 537 -49.22 26.78 21.36
CA GLU A 537 -49.79 26.20 20.14
C GLU A 537 -49.08 26.72 18.88
N LYS A 538 -48.81 28.04 18.80
CA LYS A 538 -48.06 28.62 17.69
C LYS A 538 -46.61 28.11 17.62
N GLU A 539 -45.94 27.97 18.76
CA GLU A 539 -44.58 27.41 18.82
C GLU A 539 -44.53 25.94 18.35
N ILE A 540 -45.57 25.15 18.68
CA ILE A 540 -45.71 23.77 18.18
C ILE A 540 -45.91 23.76 16.67
N GLU A 541 -46.81 24.60 16.13
CA GLU A 541 -47.03 24.72 14.69
C GLU A 541 -45.75 25.12 13.94
N GLU A 542 -44.98 26.06 14.47
CA GLU A 542 -43.69 26.46 13.90
C GLU A 542 -42.65 25.33 13.94
N ALA A 543 -42.59 24.56 15.03
CA ALA A 543 -41.72 23.39 15.13
C ALA A 543 -42.13 22.28 14.16
N GLU A 544 -43.42 22.03 13.97
CA GLU A 544 -43.94 21.09 12.96
C GLU A 544 -43.62 21.55 11.53
N ALA A 545 -43.78 22.83 11.24
CA ALA A 545 -43.37 23.40 9.94
C ALA A 545 -41.86 23.23 9.70
N ALA A 546 -41.03 23.51 10.70
CA ALA A 546 -39.58 23.35 10.60
C ALA A 546 -39.16 21.87 10.40
N THR A 547 -39.80 20.93 11.11
CA THR A 547 -39.50 19.50 10.97
C THR A 547 -39.92 18.94 9.61
N THR A 548 -41.08 19.36 9.09
CA THR A 548 -41.51 18.95 7.73
C THR A 548 -40.61 19.51 6.63
N GLU A 549 -40.11 20.75 6.79
CA GLU A 549 -39.14 21.33 5.86
C GLU A 549 -37.78 20.62 5.94
N ALA A 550 -37.33 20.27 7.15
CA ALA A 550 -36.11 19.50 7.36
C ALA A 550 -36.20 18.10 6.73
N LEU A 551 -37.35 17.42 6.85
CA LEU A 551 -37.61 16.15 6.18
C LEU A 551 -37.53 16.29 4.65
N LYS A 552 -38.18 17.29 4.06
CA LYS A 552 -38.09 17.54 2.61
C LYS A 552 -36.66 17.80 2.16
N ARG A 553 -35.87 18.55 2.94
CA ARG A 553 -34.43 18.75 2.65
C ARG A 553 -33.63 17.45 2.71
N ALA A 554 -33.89 16.61 3.70
CA ALA A 554 -33.24 15.31 3.85
C ALA A 554 -33.59 14.37 2.67
N GLU A 555 -34.85 14.31 2.26
CA GLU A 555 -35.31 13.53 1.10
C GLU A 555 -34.65 14.02 -0.20
N MET A 556 -34.59 15.34 -0.42
CA MET A 556 -33.90 15.91 -1.59
C MET A 556 -32.40 15.58 -1.60
N ALA A 557 -31.74 15.63 -0.43
CA ALA A 557 -30.33 15.25 -0.31
C ALA A 557 -30.11 13.76 -0.59
N GLU A 558 -31.01 12.89 -0.12
CA GLU A 558 -30.96 11.46 -0.40
C GLU A 558 -31.20 11.16 -1.89
N ALA A 559 -32.15 11.85 -2.52
CA ALA A 559 -32.38 11.76 -3.96
C ALA A 559 -31.16 12.20 -4.78
N ALA A 560 -30.53 13.32 -4.38
CA ALA A 560 -29.29 13.79 -5.01
C ALA A 560 -28.14 12.78 -4.82
N LYS A 561 -28.00 12.19 -3.63
CA LYS A 561 -27.03 11.12 -3.36
C LYS A 561 -27.27 9.91 -4.28
N ARG A 562 -28.51 9.44 -4.40
CA ARG A 562 -28.88 8.32 -5.29
C ARG A 562 -28.58 8.63 -6.76
N ALA A 563 -28.77 9.88 -7.20
CA ALA A 563 -28.44 10.30 -8.56
C ALA A 563 -26.92 10.21 -8.81
N VAL A 564 -26.09 10.74 -7.91
CA VAL A 564 -24.62 10.68 -7.99
C VAL A 564 -24.12 9.23 -7.94
N GLU A 565 -24.67 8.41 -7.04
CA GLU A 565 -24.33 6.98 -6.97
C GLU A 565 -24.73 6.22 -8.25
N GLY A 566 -25.85 6.60 -8.87
CA GLY A 566 -26.29 6.08 -10.16
C GLY A 566 -25.33 6.43 -11.30
N GLU A 567 -24.85 7.67 -11.36
CA GLU A 567 -23.83 8.09 -12.34
C GLU A 567 -22.49 7.41 -12.11
N LEU A 568 -22.06 7.28 -10.86
CA LEU A 568 -20.83 6.58 -10.49
C LEU A 568 -20.87 5.10 -10.86
N ARG A 569 -22.03 4.45 -10.67
CA ARG A 569 -22.24 3.06 -11.13
C ARG A 569 -22.11 2.94 -12.65
N ARG A 570 -22.76 3.83 -13.40
CA ARG A 570 -22.64 3.88 -14.88
C ARG A 570 -21.21 4.18 -15.33
N TRP A 571 -20.47 5.01 -14.61
CA TRP A 571 -19.06 5.29 -14.90
C TRP A 571 -18.19 4.04 -14.70
N ARG A 572 -18.37 3.31 -13.59
CA ARG A 572 -17.67 2.04 -13.35
C ARG A 572 -18.00 1.00 -14.43
N GLU A 573 -19.26 0.88 -14.83
CA GLU A 573 -19.67 -0.01 -15.93
C GLU A 573 -19.04 0.39 -17.27
N LYS A 574 -18.95 1.70 -17.56
CA LYS A 574 -18.29 2.20 -18.77
C LYS A 574 -16.78 1.94 -18.76
N GLU A 575 -16.10 2.14 -17.63
CA GLU A 575 -14.67 1.80 -17.50
C GLU A 575 -14.43 0.31 -17.60
N GLN A 576 -15.28 -0.52 -17.00
CA GLN A 576 -15.19 -1.96 -17.14
C GLN A 576 -15.43 -2.41 -18.60
N LYS A 577 -16.39 -1.80 -19.30
CA LYS A 577 -16.60 -2.05 -20.74
C LYS A 577 -15.42 -1.61 -21.60
N LYS A 578 -14.80 -0.46 -21.31
CA LYS A 578 -13.57 -0.04 -22.02
C LYS A 578 -12.40 -0.97 -21.74
N ALA A 579 -12.27 -1.49 -20.51
CA ALA A 579 -11.25 -2.46 -20.18
C ALA A 579 -11.47 -3.79 -20.90
N THR A 580 -12.72 -4.24 -21.03
CA THR A 580 -13.05 -5.44 -21.83
C THR A 580 -12.87 -5.21 -23.33
N ASP A 581 -13.22 -4.03 -23.85
CA ASP A 581 -13.04 -3.66 -25.26
C ASP A 581 -11.54 -3.49 -25.61
N ALA A 582 -10.73 -2.99 -24.68
CA ALA A 582 -9.28 -2.93 -24.81
C ALA A 582 -8.65 -4.34 -24.77
N ALA A 583 -9.10 -5.19 -23.85
CA ALA A 583 -8.64 -6.58 -23.76
C ALA A 583 -9.01 -7.38 -25.02
N THR A 584 -10.21 -7.19 -25.56
CA THR A 584 -10.65 -7.82 -26.82
C THR A 584 -9.94 -7.25 -28.04
N ARG A 585 -9.61 -5.95 -28.08
CA ARG A 585 -8.73 -5.38 -29.12
C ARG A 585 -7.32 -5.96 -29.06
N ILE A 586 -6.73 -6.10 -27.87
CA ILE A 586 -5.40 -6.71 -27.69
C ILE A 586 -5.42 -8.17 -28.17
N LEU A 587 -6.49 -8.92 -27.86
CA LEU A 587 -6.67 -10.29 -28.34
C LEU A 587 -6.86 -10.38 -29.87
N ALA A 588 -7.57 -9.42 -30.47
CA ALA A 588 -7.77 -9.36 -31.93
C ALA A 588 -6.50 -8.91 -32.70
N GLU A 589 -5.60 -8.19 -32.03
CA GLU A 589 -4.33 -7.70 -32.61
C GLU A 589 -3.21 -8.77 -32.54
N THR A 590 -3.35 -9.78 -31.67
CA THR A 590 -2.48 -10.97 -31.64
C THR A 590 -2.77 -12.02 -32.72
N ASP A 591 -3.87 -11.88 -33.49
CA ASP A 591 -4.34 -12.90 -34.44
C ASP A 591 -4.54 -12.36 -35.88
N LYS A 592 -3.63 -11.54 -36.45
CA LYS A 592 -3.53 -11.36 -37.93
C LYS A 592 -2.11 -11.06 -38.44
N PRO A 593 -1.67 -11.69 -39.54
CA PRO A 593 -0.42 -11.35 -40.22
C PRO A 593 -0.56 -10.14 -41.16
N VAL A 594 0.59 -9.50 -41.36
CA VAL A 594 0.92 -8.34 -42.20
C VAL A 594 0.53 -8.53 -43.67
N GLU A 595 -0.13 -7.54 -44.29
CA GLU A 595 0.19 -7.02 -45.63
C GLU A 595 -0.61 -5.77 -46.05
N GLY A 596 0.09 -4.78 -46.63
CA GLY A 596 -0.37 -4.01 -47.80
C GLY A 596 -1.22 -2.73 -47.62
N THR A 597 -0.58 -1.55 -47.67
CA THR A 597 -1.15 -0.28 -48.21
C THR A 597 -1.43 -0.38 -49.72
N PRO A 598 -2.41 0.37 -50.32
CA PRO A 598 -2.21 1.81 -50.61
C PRO A 598 -3.45 2.76 -50.64
N VAL A 599 -3.18 4.03 -50.28
CA VAL A 599 -3.51 5.33 -50.96
C VAL A 599 -4.97 5.65 -51.36
N GLN A 600 -5.56 6.75 -50.83
CA GLN A 600 -5.87 8.00 -51.57
C GLN A 600 -6.54 9.11 -50.71
N ALA A 601 -6.04 10.36 -50.89
CA ALA A 601 -6.66 11.71 -50.85
C ALA A 601 -7.75 12.04 -49.78
N GLU A 602 -7.83 13.24 -49.18
CA GLU A 602 -7.88 14.54 -49.85
C GLU A 602 -7.90 15.74 -48.84
N LYS A 603 -7.16 16.79 -49.22
CA LYS A 603 -7.32 18.25 -48.98
C LYS A 603 -7.24 18.94 -47.60
N ARG A 604 -6.33 19.92 -47.61
CA ARG A 604 -6.14 21.13 -46.77
C ARG A 604 -7.37 22.05 -46.70
N ASN A 605 -7.62 22.55 -45.47
CA ASN A 605 -7.99 23.91 -44.96
C ASN A 605 -8.28 25.06 -45.97
N PRO A 606 -9.03 26.15 -45.64
CA PRO A 606 -9.08 26.82 -44.33
C PRO A 606 -10.41 27.53 -43.91
N ALA A 607 -10.34 28.27 -42.81
CA ALA A 607 -11.38 29.06 -42.13
C ALA A 607 -11.90 30.30 -42.88
N SER A 608 -13.12 30.76 -42.53
CA SER A 608 -13.61 32.16 -42.49
C SER A 608 -15.17 32.19 -42.45
N THR A 609 -15.83 32.59 -41.35
CA THR A 609 -16.42 33.91 -41.00
C THR A 609 -17.81 34.26 -41.59
N HIS A 610 -18.73 34.65 -40.70
CA HIS A 610 -19.98 35.46 -40.88
C HIS A 610 -21.13 34.89 -41.74
N ALA A 611 -22.42 35.23 -41.59
CA ALA A 611 -23.28 35.84 -40.57
C ALA A 611 -24.72 35.86 -41.16
N GLY A 612 -25.75 35.83 -40.32
CA GLY A 612 -27.16 36.12 -40.66
C GLY A 612 -27.96 34.91 -41.17
N SER A 613 -29.22 34.62 -40.82
CA SER A 613 -30.20 35.10 -39.85
C SER A 613 -31.55 34.64 -40.43
N HIS A 614 -32.32 33.76 -39.77
CA HIS A 614 -33.80 33.78 -39.76
C HIS A 614 -34.29 32.93 -38.57
N LYS A 615 -35.08 33.58 -37.70
CA LYS A 615 -35.84 33.05 -36.53
C LYS A 615 -37.29 32.71 -37.00
N PRO A 616 -38.23 32.20 -36.15
CA PRO A 616 -38.23 31.94 -34.68
C PRO A 616 -38.71 30.50 -34.32
N GLU A 617 -38.55 29.99 -33.08
CA GLU A 617 -39.58 30.07 -32.01
C GLU A 617 -39.09 29.45 -30.68
N LYS A 618 -39.56 30.05 -29.56
CA LYS A 618 -39.80 29.51 -28.19
C LYS A 618 -38.64 29.30 -27.19
N THR A 619 -38.35 30.39 -26.45
CA THR A 619 -38.19 30.61 -24.97
C THR A 619 -38.02 29.44 -23.96
N PRO A 620 -37.55 29.68 -22.70
CA PRO A 620 -36.74 30.78 -22.14
C PRO A 620 -35.56 30.39 -21.19
N SER A 621 -34.64 31.36 -21.10
CA SER A 621 -33.60 31.72 -20.12
C SER A 621 -33.47 31.02 -18.75
N SER A 622 -32.23 30.61 -18.43
CA SER A 622 -31.65 30.72 -17.07
C SER A 622 -30.60 31.84 -17.05
N LYS A 623 -30.82 32.84 -16.19
CA LYS A 623 -29.97 34.01 -15.98
C LYS A 623 -28.70 33.64 -15.21
N LYS A 624 -27.61 34.34 -15.54
CA LYS A 624 -26.37 34.41 -14.76
C LYS A 624 -26.56 35.37 -13.57
N SER A 625 -26.03 34.99 -12.41
CA SER A 625 -25.62 35.88 -11.31
C SER A 625 -24.36 35.25 -10.69
N LEU A 626 -23.17 35.80 -10.94
CA LEU A 626 -22.47 36.75 -10.05
C LEU A 626 -22.27 36.16 -8.64
N LEU A 627 -21.12 35.50 -8.44
CA LEU A 627 -20.56 35.23 -7.12
C LEU A 627 -19.58 36.36 -6.77
N PRO A 628 -19.67 36.99 -5.59
CA PRO A 628 -18.63 37.87 -5.09
C PRO A 628 -17.47 37.06 -4.51
N THR A 629 -16.25 37.41 -4.95
CA THR A 629 -14.99 37.08 -4.28
C THR A 629 -14.95 37.68 -2.88
N LEU A 630 -14.83 36.85 -1.84
CA LEU A 630 -14.43 37.27 -0.49
C LEU A 630 -12.94 37.01 -0.29
N SER A 631 -12.14 37.99 -0.74
CA SER A 631 -10.78 38.20 -0.23
C SER A 631 -10.82 39.22 0.90
N GLY A 632 -10.22 38.87 2.04
CA GLY A 632 -9.56 39.84 2.92
C GLY A 632 -10.30 40.28 4.18
N ILE A 633 -10.08 39.57 5.29
CA ILE A 633 -10.10 40.17 6.64
C ILE A 633 -9.01 39.50 7.49
N PHE A 634 -7.80 40.08 7.48
CA PHE A 634 -6.89 40.03 8.63
C PHE A 634 -6.22 41.40 8.75
N GLN A 635 -6.85 42.26 9.56
CA GLN A 635 -6.22 43.49 10.01
C GLN A 635 -5.26 43.15 11.16
N ARG A 636 -3.99 43.34 10.83
CA ARG A 636 -2.85 43.45 11.74
C ARG A 636 -3.14 44.53 12.80
N ARG A 637 -3.24 44.14 14.07
CA ARG A 637 -2.90 45.03 15.19
C ARG A 637 -1.70 44.47 15.94
N LYS A 638 -0.73 45.35 16.10
CA LYS A 638 0.55 45.21 16.80
C LYS A 638 0.54 46.23 17.94
N SER A 639 1.34 45.93 18.98
CA SER A 639 1.71 46.73 20.17
C SER A 639 0.77 46.57 21.39
N GLN A 640 1.22 46.43 22.64
CA GLN A 640 2.55 46.59 23.25
C GLN A 640 2.50 46.15 24.74
N LEU A 641 3.69 45.92 25.35
CA LEU A 641 4.01 45.95 26.80
C LEU A 641 3.54 44.72 27.62
N ASP A 642 4.30 44.13 28.55
CA ASP A 642 5.61 44.39 29.15
C ASP A 642 6.04 43.11 29.91
N GLY A 643 7.33 42.96 30.22
CA GLY A 643 7.74 42.09 31.34
C GLY A 643 8.83 41.06 31.11
N SER A 644 10.08 41.51 31.30
CA SER A 644 11.16 40.82 32.02
C SER A 644 11.84 39.56 31.43
N SER A 645 13.13 39.72 31.10
CA SER A 645 14.17 38.66 31.08
C SER A 645 14.57 38.25 32.53
N PRO A 646 15.53 37.33 32.85
CA PRO A 646 16.56 36.67 32.00
C PRO A 646 17.00 35.21 32.35
N SER A 647 17.85 34.63 31.45
CA SER A 647 18.93 33.61 31.70
C SER A 647 18.53 32.21 32.19
N TYR A 648 19.05 31.07 31.70
CA TYR A 648 20.45 30.58 31.66
C TYR A 648 20.54 29.31 30.78
N LEU A 649 21.58 29.15 29.95
CA LEU A 649 22.05 27.85 29.42
C LEU A 649 23.59 27.90 29.28
N PRO A 650 24.34 26.93 29.85
CA PRO A 650 25.80 26.87 29.72
C PRO A 650 26.34 25.71 28.86
N GLY A 651 27.45 25.96 28.16
CA GLY A 651 28.49 25.00 27.71
C GLY A 651 28.14 24.15 26.48
N GLU A 652 28.99 23.89 25.49
CA GLU A 652 30.45 23.98 25.38
C GLU A 652 30.89 24.26 23.92
N LYS A 653 32.15 24.67 23.77
CA LYS A 653 32.81 25.19 22.57
C LYS A 653 33.44 24.09 21.68
N PRO A 654 33.67 24.36 20.39
CA PRO A 654 34.41 23.47 19.51
C PRO A 654 35.93 23.65 19.62
N VAL A 655 36.65 22.54 19.44
CA VAL A 655 38.05 22.47 18.97
C VAL A 655 38.04 21.80 17.61
#